data_AF-A0A520IY88-F1
#
_entry.id   AF-A0A520IY88-F1
#
_cell.length_a   1.000
_cell.length_b   1.000
_cell.length_c   1.000
_cell.angle_alpha   90.00
_cell.angle_beta   90.00
_cell.angle_gamma   90.00
#
_symmetry.space_group_name_H-M   'P 1'
#
loop_
_entity.id
_entity.type
_entity.pdbx_description
1 polymer ?
#
loop_
_entity_poly.entity_id
_entity_poly.type
_entity_poly.pdbx_seq_one_letter_code
_entity_poly.pdbx_strand_id
1 'polypeptide(L)'
;MRKLYMRVFAALFTVVQFFGICFAQDNHKSYLSYSGQAELSAPLSVTLGPGFHIPPPAPGSSVRIFTTGRNYADCRPFVSSASINQNYISTRIFRAPGIDPNNLSVRGICEVNETVQYLDGLGRPLQTVRVHGGIAGEDLVQPVAYDAFGREEFSYQPYGAASSGGAYRAQAISEQLSFYLSQLPNSSISQTGKPFGRTVFEASPLNRVLEQGSAGSAWQPVTGSDSGHTVKMEQGANVAGDVRLWVVNSSGATLAQTDNGYYQAGKLYRTITKDENWQPGDGLKGASEEFRDFEGRVVLKRVWETGTKGLSTYYVYDDYGNLRYVLPPAVNLHTDRADAGVISSFVETDAVFDRFIYGYHYDGRNRVVRKKVPGKGWEELVYNPVDQVVFSQDAVQAQRSERAFVKYDALGRVTMGGVVTGQTGTRDIVQATVNAQSVFWDQRSIGANSFHGYENMSVPGNSPNMQLDVVNYYDHYDNIPFLPHNESANFANTKGLLVASKVKVLGTTDQFLWTVNYYDREGRVVKTYSQHYLAGAVSTSNYDITEHVWKFDGNLRSSVRRHYANDQSTKIVTRYEYDHMGRKAATFEDINDAGEVNLSFLAYNEIGQLKEKKLHNESQTTKLAYNERGWLKSSKSNEFSMELKYNDAVNGAQAQFNGNIANQRWGAGDVLPYTYVYGYDRLNRLKQGTASGLSYQMAEQVEYDVMGNISSLGRDGQVPNLYHYNGNRLARIDNVAGDYAYDVNGNAATDGRLGHMVQYNHLNLPFHVPSLNLTYTYDGGGRRIRKNSNGSVRYYIDGIEYKPDGSIDFIQTEEGIALNNGSDGYSYRYNLSDHLGNVRYSFDIYGGAVRRLQQDDYYPFGLRKSVSPVVTTNKYLYNGKEFQEELDGQYDYGARFYDPVIGRWKVVDPLAENHHGVSCYAYVLINPMNFI
;
A
#
# COMPACT_ATOMS: atom_id res chain seq x y z
N MET A 1 -5.08 -84.73 -42.07
CA MET A 1 -3.86 -84.49 -42.87
C MET A 1 -3.18 -83.22 -42.36
N ARG A 2 -1.98 -83.41 -41.78
CA ARG A 2 -0.90 -82.45 -41.38
C ARG A 2 -1.32 -81.11 -40.74
N LYS A 3 -1.38 -81.01 -39.39
CA LYS A 3 -0.32 -80.61 -38.39
C LYS A 3 -0.45 -79.11 -38.03
N LEU A 4 -0.24 -78.55 -36.82
CA LEU A 4 -0.14 -78.95 -35.41
C LEU A 4 0.31 -77.67 -34.60
N TYR A 5 -0.25 -77.41 -33.39
CA TYR A 5 0.24 -76.60 -32.23
C TYR A 5 0.62 -75.09 -32.27
N MET A 6 -0.04 -74.33 -31.37
CA MET A 6 0.40 -73.32 -30.35
C MET A 6 1.78 -72.58 -30.38
N ARG A 7 1.68 -71.24 -30.14
CA ARG A 7 2.57 -70.25 -29.45
C ARG A 7 3.71 -69.50 -30.22
N VAL A 8 3.79 -68.17 -29.91
CA VAL A 8 4.97 -67.25 -29.84
C VAL A 8 5.24 -66.22 -30.98
N PHE A 9 5.04 -64.93 -30.62
CA PHE A 9 5.75 -63.66 -30.97
C PHE A 9 5.74 -62.96 -32.37
N ALA A 10 5.76 -61.61 -32.26
CA ALA A 10 6.13 -60.53 -33.21
C ALA A 10 5.10 -60.15 -34.30
N ALA A 11 4.78 -58.87 -34.55
CA ALA A 11 5.70 -57.73 -34.64
C ALA A 11 5.24 -56.44 -33.96
N LEU A 12 6.18 -55.89 -33.19
CA LEU A 12 6.38 -54.49 -32.83
C LEU A 12 6.44 -53.59 -34.07
N PHE A 13 5.83 -52.39 -33.99
CA PHE A 13 6.55 -51.16 -34.31
C PHE A 13 6.14 -50.06 -33.33
N THR A 14 6.92 -49.99 -32.25
CA THR A 14 7.07 -48.85 -31.35
C THR A 14 7.54 -47.63 -32.15
N VAL A 15 6.73 -46.57 -32.23
CA VAL A 15 7.24 -45.21 -32.39
C VAL A 15 7.46 -44.66 -30.99
N VAL A 16 8.72 -44.77 -30.56
CA VAL A 16 9.26 -43.96 -29.48
C VAL A 16 9.30 -42.53 -29.99
N GLN A 17 8.35 -41.69 -29.60
CA GLN A 17 8.60 -40.27 -29.49
C GLN A 17 8.72 -39.93 -28.01
N PHE A 18 9.92 -39.51 -27.65
CA PHE A 18 10.35 -39.12 -26.34
C PHE A 18 9.36 -38.17 -25.67
N PHE A 19 9.02 -38.49 -24.42
CA PHE A 19 8.55 -37.53 -23.46
C PHE A 19 9.51 -36.32 -23.40
N GLY A 20 9.03 -35.15 -23.77
CA GLY A 20 9.59 -33.89 -23.30
C GLY A 20 9.14 -33.67 -21.85
N ILE A 21 9.77 -34.36 -20.90
CA ILE A 21 9.74 -33.91 -19.50
C ILE A 21 10.62 -32.67 -19.46
N CYS A 22 10.01 -31.48 -19.46
CA CYS A 22 10.74 -30.25 -19.22
C CYS A 22 10.96 -30.14 -17.70
N PHE A 23 12.15 -30.56 -17.27
CA PHE A 23 12.70 -30.13 -15.99
C PHE A 23 13.05 -28.63 -16.07
N ALA A 24 13.06 -27.96 -14.91
CA ALA A 24 13.62 -26.64 -14.74
C ALA A 24 14.91 -26.48 -15.57
N GLN A 25 15.03 -25.37 -16.29
CA GLN A 25 16.15 -25.12 -17.19
C GLN A 25 17.46 -25.26 -16.39
N ASP A 26 18.25 -26.29 -16.68
CA ASP A 26 19.46 -26.58 -15.93
C ASP A 26 20.43 -25.40 -16.07
N ASN A 27 20.70 -24.72 -14.95
CA ASN A 27 21.50 -23.49 -14.93
C ASN A 27 22.93 -23.75 -15.46
N HIS A 28 23.38 -25.00 -15.36
CA HIS A 28 24.68 -25.45 -15.84
C HIS A 28 24.45 -26.57 -16.84
N LYS A 29 24.96 -26.46 -18.07
CA LYS A 29 24.93 -27.56 -19.04
C LYS A 29 26.32 -28.06 -19.35
N SER A 30 26.49 -29.38 -19.28
CA SER A 30 27.70 -30.05 -19.71
C SER A 30 27.48 -30.75 -21.05
N TYR A 31 28.34 -30.48 -22.02
CA TYR A 31 28.34 -31.15 -23.33
C TYR A 31 29.57 -32.04 -23.45
N LEU A 32 29.35 -33.34 -23.61
CA LEU A 32 30.43 -34.33 -23.83
C LEU A 32 30.73 -34.54 -25.33
N SER A 33 29.80 -34.19 -26.21
CA SER A 33 29.95 -34.26 -27.67
C SER A 33 29.12 -33.19 -28.38
N TYR A 34 29.50 -32.84 -29.61
CA TYR A 34 28.77 -31.91 -30.47
C TYR A 34 27.79 -32.68 -31.37
N SER A 35 26.53 -32.23 -31.45
CA SER A 35 25.49 -32.89 -32.25
C SER A 35 24.86 -31.99 -33.31
N GLY A 36 25.63 -31.02 -33.83
CA GLY A 36 25.21 -30.17 -34.96
C GLY A 36 24.47 -28.89 -34.57
N GLN A 37 24.49 -28.49 -33.31
CA GLN A 37 23.81 -27.29 -32.84
C GLN A 37 24.53 -26.01 -33.29
N ALA A 38 23.81 -25.05 -33.87
CA ALA A 38 24.37 -23.73 -34.18
C ALA A 38 24.71 -22.91 -32.92
N GLU A 39 24.07 -23.24 -31.79
CA GLU A 39 24.26 -22.58 -30.51
C GLU A 39 24.26 -23.57 -29.35
N LEU A 40 25.19 -23.39 -28.43
CA LEU A 40 25.29 -24.12 -27.16
C LEU A 40 25.21 -23.09 -26.04
N SER A 41 24.14 -23.12 -25.25
CA SER A 41 23.95 -22.12 -24.20
C SER A 41 23.28 -22.70 -22.96
N ALA A 42 23.60 -22.07 -21.83
CA ALA A 42 23.03 -22.34 -20.52
C ALA A 42 22.96 -21.04 -19.69
N PRO A 43 22.07 -20.95 -18.69
CA PRO A 43 21.92 -19.74 -17.89
C PRO A 43 23.20 -19.26 -17.18
N LEU A 44 23.90 -20.15 -16.47
CA LEU A 44 25.07 -19.81 -15.64
C LEU A 44 26.38 -20.34 -16.20
N SER A 45 26.43 -21.57 -16.71
CA SER A 45 27.66 -22.09 -17.32
C SER A 45 27.41 -23.14 -18.39
N VAL A 46 28.25 -23.09 -19.44
CA VAL A 46 28.39 -24.18 -20.40
C VAL A 46 29.75 -24.84 -20.19
N THR A 47 29.75 -26.11 -19.80
CA THR A 47 30.96 -26.91 -19.60
C THR A 47 31.15 -27.83 -20.79
N LEU A 48 32.29 -27.71 -21.49
CA LEU A 48 32.67 -28.63 -22.55
C LEU A 48 33.57 -29.71 -21.96
N GLY A 49 33.11 -30.96 -21.99
CA GLY A 49 33.85 -32.07 -21.40
C GLY A 49 35.06 -32.52 -22.24
N PRO A 50 35.98 -33.32 -21.67
CA PRO A 50 37.12 -33.86 -22.41
C PRO A 50 36.70 -34.62 -23.67
N GLY A 51 37.33 -34.30 -24.81
CA GLY A 51 37.02 -34.92 -26.12
C GLY A 51 35.93 -34.22 -26.93
N PHE A 52 35.28 -33.19 -26.36
CA PHE A 52 34.36 -32.32 -27.10
C PHE A 52 35.10 -31.60 -28.24
N HIS A 53 34.64 -31.79 -29.46
CA HIS A 53 35.14 -31.08 -30.64
C HIS A 53 33.99 -30.84 -31.62
N ILE A 54 34.07 -29.73 -32.35
CA ILE A 54 33.14 -29.40 -33.42
C ILE A 54 33.78 -29.89 -34.73
N PRO A 55 33.14 -30.82 -35.47
CA PRO A 55 33.66 -31.27 -36.75
C PRO A 55 33.71 -30.13 -37.78
N PRO A 56 34.56 -30.21 -38.81
CA PRO A 56 34.76 -29.13 -39.78
C PRO A 56 33.42 -28.68 -40.38
N PRO A 57 33.01 -27.41 -40.19
CA PRO A 57 31.75 -26.92 -40.74
C PRO A 57 31.86 -26.68 -42.25
N ALA A 58 30.70 -26.60 -42.93
CA ALA A 58 30.65 -26.02 -44.28
C ALA A 58 31.19 -24.58 -44.24
N PRO A 59 31.83 -24.08 -45.33
CA PRO A 59 32.35 -22.72 -45.37
C PRO A 59 31.26 -21.69 -45.01
N GLY A 60 31.51 -20.88 -43.98
CA GLY A 60 30.58 -19.85 -43.51
C GLY A 60 29.70 -20.23 -42.31
N SER A 61 29.78 -21.45 -41.77
CA SER A 61 29.04 -21.83 -40.56
C SER A 61 29.85 -21.58 -39.28
N SER A 62 29.23 -20.95 -38.28
CA SER A 62 29.80 -20.74 -36.94
C SER A 62 28.92 -21.37 -35.85
N VAL A 63 29.54 -21.89 -34.79
CA VAL A 63 28.84 -22.33 -33.58
C VAL A 63 29.08 -21.30 -32.48
N ARG A 64 28.01 -20.84 -31.82
CA ARG A 64 28.11 -19.90 -30.69
C ARG A 64 27.97 -20.64 -29.37
N ILE A 65 28.89 -20.39 -28.45
CA ILE A 65 28.83 -20.93 -27.09
C ILE A 65 28.80 -19.74 -26.13
N PHE A 66 27.72 -19.61 -25.36
CA PHE A 66 27.51 -18.45 -24.50
C PHE A 66 26.62 -18.78 -23.31
N THR A 67 26.77 -18.02 -22.24
CA THR A 67 25.81 -18.04 -21.14
C THR A 67 24.69 -17.04 -21.42
N THR A 68 23.46 -17.37 -21.06
CA THR A 68 22.30 -16.47 -21.26
C THR A 68 22.07 -15.52 -20.09
N GLY A 69 22.85 -15.67 -19.00
CA GLY A 69 22.49 -15.12 -17.71
C GLY A 69 21.40 -15.98 -17.04
N ARG A 70 21.30 -15.88 -15.71
CA ARG A 70 20.27 -16.56 -14.91
C ARG A 70 18.89 -16.12 -15.42
N ASN A 71 18.13 -17.07 -15.97
CA ASN A 71 16.79 -16.85 -16.53
C ASN A 71 15.84 -17.89 -15.96
N TYR A 72 14.75 -17.44 -15.34
CA TYR A 72 13.74 -18.27 -14.71
C TYR A 72 12.46 -18.45 -15.55
N ALA A 73 12.43 -17.95 -16.80
CA ALA A 73 11.28 -18.09 -17.68
C ALA A 73 11.14 -19.53 -18.19
N ASP A 74 10.03 -20.18 -17.83
CA ASP A 74 9.65 -21.51 -18.31
C ASP A 74 8.58 -21.39 -19.41
N CYS A 75 9.01 -21.22 -20.66
CA CYS A 75 8.11 -21.07 -21.79
C CYS A 75 7.85 -22.43 -22.45
N ARG A 76 6.59 -22.89 -22.36
CA ARG A 76 6.10 -24.16 -22.92
C ARG A 76 5.08 -23.90 -24.04
N PRO A 77 4.79 -24.88 -24.91
CA PRO A 77 3.70 -24.76 -25.88
C PRO A 77 2.37 -24.47 -25.18
N PHE A 78 1.62 -23.49 -25.68
CA PHE A 78 0.28 -23.16 -25.21
C PHE A 78 -0.74 -24.03 -25.94
N VAL A 79 -1.50 -24.82 -25.19
CA VAL A 79 -2.58 -25.67 -25.72
C VAL A 79 -3.90 -25.12 -25.21
N SER A 80 -4.84 -24.88 -26.13
CA SER A 80 -6.20 -24.44 -25.83
C SER A 80 -7.21 -25.36 -26.51
N SER A 81 -8.20 -25.79 -25.77
CA SER A 81 -9.15 -26.85 -26.09
C SER A 81 -10.44 -26.65 -25.30
N ALA A 82 -11.00 -25.43 -25.36
CA ALA A 82 -12.29 -25.13 -24.75
C ALA A 82 -13.39 -26.08 -25.24
N SER A 83 -14.29 -26.47 -24.35
CA SER A 83 -15.33 -27.48 -24.62
C SER A 83 -16.40 -26.94 -25.57
N ILE A 84 -16.45 -27.49 -26.78
CA ILE A 84 -17.38 -27.08 -27.85
C ILE A 84 -18.87 -27.34 -27.54
N ASN A 85 -19.16 -28.19 -26.55
CA ASN A 85 -20.51 -28.54 -26.14
C ASN A 85 -21.03 -27.68 -24.98
N GLN A 86 -20.37 -26.57 -24.67
CA GLN A 86 -20.74 -25.62 -23.60
C GLN A 86 -20.80 -24.20 -24.17
N ASN A 87 -21.62 -23.34 -23.56
CA ASN A 87 -21.57 -21.90 -23.84
C ASN A 87 -20.37 -21.31 -23.09
N TYR A 88 -19.53 -20.52 -23.78
CA TYR A 88 -18.41 -19.85 -23.14
C TYR A 88 -18.01 -18.55 -23.84
N ILE A 89 -17.31 -17.71 -23.09
CA ILE A 89 -16.53 -16.58 -23.59
C ILE A 89 -15.06 -16.93 -23.40
N SER A 90 -14.28 -16.96 -24.49
CA SER A 90 -12.82 -17.07 -24.44
C SER A 90 -12.21 -15.70 -24.70
N THR A 91 -11.38 -15.23 -23.78
CA THR A 91 -10.61 -14.01 -23.91
C THR A 91 -9.13 -14.36 -23.95
N ARG A 92 -8.47 -14.07 -25.08
CA ARG A 92 -7.02 -14.23 -25.24
C ARG A 92 -6.33 -12.86 -25.21
N ILE A 93 -5.32 -12.73 -24.38
CA ILE A 93 -4.45 -11.56 -24.30
C ILE A 93 -3.07 -12.00 -24.80
N PHE A 94 -2.68 -11.51 -25.98
CA PHE A 94 -1.37 -11.79 -26.53
C PHE A 94 -0.31 -10.84 -25.96
N ARG A 95 0.85 -11.42 -25.66
CA ARG A 95 1.96 -10.81 -24.92
C ARG A 95 3.26 -10.76 -25.72
N ALA A 96 3.19 -11.17 -26.99
CA ALA A 96 4.26 -11.04 -27.96
C ALA A 96 3.83 -10.09 -29.10
N PRO A 97 4.77 -9.37 -29.73
CA PRO A 97 4.48 -8.51 -30.88
C PRO A 97 4.15 -9.32 -32.14
N GLY A 98 3.64 -8.62 -33.17
CA GLY A 98 3.45 -9.20 -34.51
C GLY A 98 2.25 -10.15 -34.62
N ILE A 99 1.26 -10.02 -33.75
CA ILE A 99 0.04 -10.83 -33.78
C ILE A 99 -0.97 -10.23 -34.75
N ASP A 100 -1.51 -11.07 -35.61
CA ASP A 100 -2.57 -10.73 -36.56
C ASP A 100 -3.56 -11.91 -36.69
N PRO A 101 -4.72 -11.70 -37.34
CA PRO A 101 -5.75 -12.74 -37.45
C PRO A 101 -5.31 -14.07 -38.08
N ASN A 102 -4.20 -14.10 -38.83
CA ASN A 102 -3.68 -15.29 -39.50
C ASN A 102 -2.68 -16.10 -38.65
N ASN A 103 -2.24 -15.58 -37.50
CA ASN A 103 -1.18 -16.20 -36.68
C ASN A 103 -1.56 -16.38 -35.21
N LEU A 104 -2.86 -16.53 -34.93
CA LEU A 104 -3.39 -16.70 -33.57
C LEU A 104 -3.09 -18.07 -32.94
N SER A 105 -2.65 -19.06 -33.72
CA SER A 105 -2.33 -20.43 -33.28
C SER A 105 -0.82 -20.65 -33.11
N VAL A 106 -0.44 -21.76 -32.47
CA VAL A 106 0.97 -22.18 -32.25
C VAL A 106 1.78 -21.12 -31.48
N ARG A 107 1.41 -20.92 -30.22
CA ARG A 107 2.05 -19.95 -29.31
C ARG A 107 2.64 -20.63 -28.08
N GLY A 108 3.54 -19.96 -27.38
CA GLY A 108 4.00 -20.37 -26.06
C GLY A 108 3.16 -19.74 -24.93
N ILE A 109 3.15 -20.36 -23.74
CA ILE A 109 2.43 -19.84 -22.56
C ILE A 109 2.94 -18.46 -22.12
N CYS A 110 4.17 -18.10 -22.48
CA CYS A 110 4.74 -16.77 -22.26
C CYS A 110 4.21 -15.69 -23.23
N GLU A 111 3.59 -16.10 -24.34
CA GLU A 111 3.16 -15.22 -25.42
C GLU A 111 1.65 -14.98 -25.44
N VAL A 112 0.87 -15.76 -24.67
CA VAL A 112 -0.58 -15.64 -24.61
C VAL A 112 -1.12 -16.10 -23.27
N ASN A 113 -2.02 -15.31 -22.70
CA ASN A 113 -2.87 -15.70 -21.59
C ASN A 113 -4.28 -15.92 -22.13
N GLU A 114 -4.97 -16.99 -21.70
CA GLU A 114 -6.38 -17.22 -22.05
C GLU A 114 -7.22 -17.41 -20.79
N THR A 115 -8.38 -16.78 -20.77
CA THR A 115 -9.44 -17.06 -19.79
C THR A 115 -10.68 -17.55 -20.53
N VAL A 116 -11.16 -18.73 -20.15
CA VAL A 116 -12.40 -19.32 -20.65
C VAL A 116 -13.44 -19.24 -19.53
N GLN A 117 -14.48 -18.43 -19.72
CA GLN A 117 -15.61 -18.32 -18.80
C GLN A 117 -16.78 -19.11 -19.37
N TYR A 118 -17.12 -20.23 -18.75
CA TYR A 118 -18.28 -21.04 -19.14
C TYR A 118 -19.55 -20.48 -18.52
N LEU A 119 -20.64 -20.51 -19.28
CA LEU A 119 -21.92 -19.91 -18.94
C LEU A 119 -23.05 -20.94 -18.98
N ASP A 120 -24.06 -20.76 -18.14
CA ASP A 120 -25.31 -21.52 -18.23
C ASP A 120 -26.24 -20.97 -19.33
N GLY A 121 -27.43 -21.56 -19.48
CA GLY A 121 -28.43 -21.12 -20.46
C GLY A 121 -29.02 -19.72 -20.21
N LEU A 122 -28.75 -19.12 -19.04
CA LEU A 122 -29.17 -17.76 -18.67
C LEU A 122 -28.01 -16.74 -18.76
N GLY A 123 -26.83 -17.17 -19.23
CA GLY A 123 -25.65 -16.33 -19.33
C GLY A 123 -24.91 -16.11 -18.01
N ARG A 124 -25.22 -16.88 -16.96
CA ARG A 124 -24.53 -16.79 -15.67
C ARG A 124 -23.26 -17.65 -15.67
N PRO A 125 -22.15 -17.21 -15.05
CA PRO A 125 -20.92 -18.01 -14.98
C PRO A 125 -21.09 -19.33 -14.23
N LEU A 126 -20.58 -20.43 -14.81
CA LEU A 126 -20.51 -21.77 -14.20
C LEU A 126 -19.11 -22.12 -13.70
N GLN A 127 -18.09 -21.75 -14.46
CA GLN A 127 -16.70 -21.80 -14.01
C GLN A 127 -15.84 -20.87 -14.87
N THR A 128 -14.77 -20.35 -14.28
CA THR A 128 -13.73 -19.62 -14.99
C THR A 128 -12.46 -20.45 -15.00
N VAL A 129 -11.89 -20.68 -16.17
CA VAL A 129 -10.62 -21.42 -16.33
C VAL A 129 -9.58 -20.49 -16.94
N ARG A 130 -8.51 -20.22 -16.20
CA ARG A 130 -7.30 -19.60 -16.76
C ARG A 130 -6.39 -20.70 -17.27
N VAL A 131 -6.27 -20.77 -18.59
CA VAL A 131 -5.56 -21.85 -19.28
C VAL A 131 -4.07 -21.71 -19.00
N HIS A 132 -3.44 -22.80 -18.53
CA HIS A 132 -2.05 -22.79 -18.07
C HIS A 132 -1.74 -21.68 -17.03
N GLY A 133 -2.71 -21.29 -16.21
CA GLY A 133 -2.53 -20.22 -15.21
C GLY A 133 -1.58 -20.56 -14.05
N GLY A 134 -1.35 -21.85 -13.77
CA GLY A 134 -0.42 -22.30 -12.73
C GLY A 134 1.05 -22.26 -13.18
N ILE A 135 2.00 -22.14 -12.23
CA ILE A 135 3.45 -22.07 -12.50
C ILE A 135 3.93 -23.30 -13.29
N ALA A 136 3.44 -24.51 -12.97
CA ALA A 136 3.86 -25.72 -13.66
C ALA A 136 3.02 -26.01 -14.92
N GLY A 137 2.23 -25.03 -15.38
CA GLY A 137 1.36 -25.13 -16.54
C GLY A 137 0.00 -25.73 -16.24
N GLU A 138 -0.44 -25.78 -14.98
CA GLU A 138 -1.80 -26.18 -14.59
C GLU A 138 -2.85 -25.19 -15.11
N ASP A 139 -4.08 -25.66 -15.36
CA ASP A 139 -5.22 -24.76 -15.51
C ASP A 139 -5.65 -24.28 -14.12
N LEU A 140 -5.83 -22.96 -13.94
CA LEU A 140 -6.38 -22.41 -12.70
C LEU A 140 -7.89 -22.29 -12.84
N VAL A 141 -8.63 -23.07 -12.07
CA VAL A 141 -10.08 -23.24 -12.22
C VAL A 141 -10.80 -22.65 -11.02
N GLN A 142 -11.83 -21.85 -11.27
CA GLN A 142 -12.73 -21.33 -10.24
C GLN A 142 -14.18 -21.70 -10.58
N PRO A 143 -14.80 -22.64 -9.85
CA PRO A 143 -16.19 -23.01 -10.06
C PRO A 143 -17.14 -21.98 -9.46
N VAL A 144 -18.35 -21.90 -10.01
CA VAL A 144 -19.46 -21.10 -9.50
C VAL A 144 -20.72 -21.97 -9.51
N ALA A 145 -21.47 -21.95 -8.41
CA ALA A 145 -22.72 -22.71 -8.30
C ALA A 145 -23.83 -21.80 -7.76
N TYR A 146 -25.04 -22.07 -8.24
CA TYR A 146 -26.22 -21.33 -7.82
C TYR A 146 -27.21 -22.27 -7.14
N ASP A 147 -27.92 -21.72 -6.16
CA ASP A 147 -29.08 -22.39 -5.59
C ASP A 147 -30.28 -22.40 -6.56
N ALA A 148 -31.40 -23.00 -6.15
CA ALA A 148 -32.62 -23.08 -6.95
C ALA A 148 -33.23 -21.70 -7.31
N PHE A 149 -32.85 -20.63 -6.59
CA PHE A 149 -33.30 -19.26 -6.83
C PHE A 149 -32.29 -18.47 -7.66
N GLY A 150 -31.18 -19.08 -8.08
CA GLY A 150 -30.16 -18.45 -8.90
C GLY A 150 -29.16 -17.59 -8.15
N ARG A 151 -29.04 -17.77 -6.83
CA ARG A 151 -28.12 -17.02 -5.97
C ARG A 151 -26.84 -17.82 -5.74
N GLU A 152 -25.71 -17.14 -5.62
CA GLU A 152 -24.44 -17.75 -5.26
C GLU A 152 -24.41 -18.03 -3.74
N GLU A 153 -24.81 -19.23 -3.33
CA GLU A 153 -24.73 -19.67 -1.93
C GLU A 153 -23.27 -19.92 -1.51
N PHE A 154 -22.42 -20.37 -2.43
CA PHE A 154 -21.03 -20.73 -2.15
C PHE A 154 -20.08 -19.94 -3.03
N SER A 155 -19.14 -19.25 -2.40
CA SER A 155 -18.03 -18.59 -3.09
C SER A 155 -16.79 -19.46 -2.99
N TYR A 156 -16.45 -20.14 -4.09
CA TYR A 156 -15.39 -21.14 -4.15
C TYR A 156 -14.02 -20.52 -4.42
N GLN A 157 -13.00 -20.98 -3.70
CA GLN A 157 -11.60 -20.66 -3.96
C GLN A 157 -11.11 -21.26 -5.30
N PRO A 158 -10.17 -20.64 -6.00
CA PRO A 158 -9.58 -21.26 -7.18
C PRO A 158 -8.71 -22.47 -6.79
N TYR A 159 -8.45 -23.37 -7.74
CA TYR A 159 -7.52 -24.49 -7.57
C TYR A 159 -6.72 -24.77 -8.84
N GLY A 160 -5.50 -25.27 -8.68
CA GLY A 160 -4.67 -25.71 -9.80
C GLY A 160 -5.05 -27.13 -10.23
N ALA A 161 -5.33 -27.32 -11.50
CA ALA A 161 -5.69 -28.62 -12.08
C ALA A 161 -4.76 -28.98 -13.24
N ALA A 162 -4.41 -30.26 -13.40
CA ALA A 162 -3.61 -30.71 -14.55
C ALA A 162 -4.24 -30.21 -15.86
N SER A 163 -3.46 -29.53 -16.69
CA SER A 163 -4.04 -28.77 -17.81
C SER A 163 -4.80 -29.66 -18.80
N SER A 164 -5.93 -29.14 -19.22
CA SER A 164 -6.84 -29.68 -20.22
C SER A 164 -7.02 -28.71 -21.40
N GLY A 165 -6.14 -27.70 -21.48
CA GLY A 165 -6.27 -26.59 -22.42
C GLY A 165 -7.51 -25.73 -22.16
N GLY A 166 -7.98 -25.60 -20.92
CA GLY A 166 -9.16 -24.80 -20.62
C GLY A 166 -10.51 -25.48 -20.84
N ALA A 167 -10.55 -26.80 -21.03
CA ALA A 167 -11.79 -27.56 -21.16
C ALA A 167 -12.69 -27.41 -19.92
N TYR A 168 -14.01 -27.53 -20.12
CA TYR A 168 -15.00 -27.51 -19.05
C TYR A 168 -14.82 -28.72 -18.13
N ARG A 169 -14.76 -28.46 -16.83
CA ARG A 169 -14.66 -29.51 -15.80
C ARG A 169 -16.01 -29.78 -15.17
N ALA A 170 -16.63 -30.88 -15.55
CA ALA A 170 -17.94 -31.29 -15.02
C ALA A 170 -17.90 -31.56 -13.49
N GLN A 171 -16.74 -31.92 -12.95
CA GLN A 171 -16.53 -32.27 -11.54
C GLN A 171 -15.70 -31.21 -10.79
N ALA A 172 -15.68 -29.96 -11.27
CA ALA A 172 -14.82 -28.90 -10.75
C ALA A 172 -14.91 -28.71 -9.23
N ILE A 173 -16.11 -28.80 -8.64
CA ILE A 173 -16.29 -28.64 -7.18
C ILE A 173 -15.65 -29.80 -6.40
N SER A 174 -15.83 -31.06 -6.84
CA SER A 174 -15.20 -32.21 -6.18
C SER A 174 -13.68 -32.29 -6.42
N GLU A 175 -13.23 -31.86 -7.60
CA GLU A 175 -11.79 -31.73 -7.91
C GLU A 175 -11.15 -30.66 -7.03
N GLN A 176 -11.80 -29.50 -6.87
CA GLN A 176 -11.36 -28.43 -5.99
C GLN A 176 -11.21 -28.94 -4.54
N LEU A 177 -12.23 -29.60 -4.01
CA LEU A 177 -12.15 -30.20 -2.67
C LEU A 177 -10.99 -31.19 -2.54
N SER A 178 -10.78 -32.04 -3.56
CA SER A 178 -9.68 -33.00 -3.57
C SER A 178 -8.30 -32.33 -3.60
N PHE A 179 -8.16 -31.22 -4.33
CA PHE A 179 -6.94 -30.41 -4.37
C PHE A 179 -6.60 -29.83 -2.99
N TYR A 180 -7.57 -29.27 -2.28
CA TYR A 180 -7.32 -28.71 -0.95
C TYR A 180 -7.11 -29.79 0.12
N LEU A 181 -7.75 -30.97 0.01
CA LEU A 181 -7.55 -32.08 0.94
C LEU A 181 -6.21 -32.80 0.74
N SER A 182 -5.61 -32.76 -0.45
CA SER A 182 -4.32 -33.40 -0.74
C SER A 182 -3.10 -32.61 -0.29
N GLN A 183 -3.27 -31.36 0.14
CA GLN A 183 -2.17 -30.52 0.61
C GLN A 183 -1.51 -31.11 1.86
N LEU A 184 -0.18 -31.00 1.93
CA LEU A 184 0.59 -31.41 3.09
C LEU A 184 0.42 -30.42 4.26
N PRO A 185 0.53 -30.88 5.52
CA PRO A 185 0.61 -29.97 6.66
C PRO A 185 1.75 -28.97 6.49
N ASN A 186 1.47 -27.69 6.73
CA ASN A 186 2.41 -26.56 6.60
C ASN A 186 2.97 -26.32 5.18
N SER A 187 2.29 -26.80 4.13
CA SER A 187 2.59 -26.38 2.76
C SER A 187 2.20 -24.91 2.54
N SER A 188 2.57 -24.36 1.38
CA SER A 188 2.18 -23.00 1.02
C SER A 188 0.68 -22.80 0.80
N ILE A 189 -0.11 -23.87 0.66
CA ILE A 189 -1.57 -23.82 0.49
C ILE A 189 -2.20 -24.60 1.65
N SER A 190 -3.09 -23.98 2.41
CA SER A 190 -3.69 -24.64 3.57
C SER A 190 -4.52 -25.86 3.18
N GLN A 191 -4.35 -26.97 3.89
CA GLN A 191 -5.20 -28.15 3.76
C GLN A 191 -6.57 -27.85 4.37
N THR A 192 -7.66 -28.00 3.59
CA THR A 192 -9.02 -27.73 4.12
C THR A 192 -10.11 -28.51 3.42
N GLY A 193 -11.12 -28.93 4.20
CA GLY A 193 -12.36 -29.52 3.68
C GLY A 193 -13.43 -28.49 3.31
N LYS A 194 -13.16 -27.19 3.50
CA LYS A 194 -14.08 -26.08 3.22
C LYS A 194 -13.40 -24.98 2.40
N PRO A 195 -12.96 -25.24 1.16
CA PRO A 195 -12.32 -24.25 0.28
C PRO A 195 -13.33 -23.26 -0.35
N PHE A 196 -14.30 -22.80 0.44
CA PHE A 196 -15.36 -21.89 0.03
C PHE A 196 -15.92 -21.11 1.21
N GLY A 197 -16.40 -19.90 0.97
CA GLY A 197 -17.33 -19.21 1.86
C GLY A 197 -18.77 -19.61 1.56
N ARG A 198 -19.64 -19.63 2.57
CA ARG A 198 -21.08 -19.88 2.41
C ARG A 198 -21.88 -18.67 2.85
N THR A 199 -22.79 -18.22 2.02
CA THR A 199 -23.74 -17.14 2.32
C THR A 199 -25.09 -17.73 2.69
N VAL A 200 -25.65 -17.33 3.82
CA VAL A 200 -27.00 -17.69 4.25
C VAL A 200 -27.93 -16.52 3.94
N PHE A 201 -28.93 -16.80 3.11
CA PHE A 201 -29.94 -15.82 2.73
C PHE A 201 -31.20 -15.97 3.58
N GLU A 202 -31.89 -14.86 3.78
CA GLU A 202 -33.24 -14.85 4.31
C GLU A 202 -34.19 -15.59 3.36
N ALA A 203 -35.10 -16.39 3.93
CA ALA A 203 -36.18 -17.05 3.19
C ALA A 203 -37.31 -16.05 2.83
N SER A 204 -36.95 -14.96 2.15
CA SER A 204 -37.86 -13.90 1.72
C SER A 204 -37.57 -13.47 0.27
N PRO A 205 -38.55 -12.86 -0.43
CA PRO A 205 -38.32 -12.29 -1.76
C PRO A 205 -37.26 -11.18 -1.79
N LEU A 206 -36.90 -10.62 -0.63
CA LEU A 206 -35.89 -9.57 -0.53
C LEU A 206 -34.46 -10.10 -0.67
N ASN A 207 -34.25 -11.42 -0.58
CA ASN A 207 -32.94 -12.08 -0.77
C ASN A 207 -31.81 -11.45 0.06
N ARG A 208 -32.11 -11.02 1.28
CA ARG A 208 -31.14 -10.37 2.16
C ARG A 208 -30.14 -11.39 2.69
N VAL A 209 -28.89 -10.95 2.80
CA VAL A 209 -27.83 -11.74 3.46
C VAL A 209 -28.04 -11.65 4.97
N LEU A 210 -28.12 -12.80 5.64
CA LEU A 210 -28.20 -12.90 7.10
C LEU A 210 -26.83 -13.20 7.71
N GLU A 211 -26.06 -14.06 7.03
CA GLU A 211 -24.79 -14.55 7.51
C GLU A 211 -23.87 -14.86 6.32
N GLN A 212 -22.59 -14.51 6.44
CA GLN A 212 -21.58 -14.77 5.42
C GLN A 212 -20.35 -15.40 6.07
N GLY A 213 -20.11 -16.66 5.71
CA GLY A 213 -18.90 -17.40 6.07
C GLY A 213 -17.76 -17.20 5.07
N SER A 214 -16.59 -17.69 5.45
CA SER A 214 -15.35 -17.66 4.64
C SER A 214 -14.77 -19.06 4.51
N ALA A 215 -13.76 -19.22 3.63
CA ALA A 215 -13.04 -20.49 3.48
C ALA A 215 -12.39 -20.94 4.81
N GLY A 216 -12.42 -22.25 5.04
CA GLY A 216 -11.97 -22.91 6.28
C GLY A 216 -13.11 -23.30 7.21
N SER A 217 -12.99 -24.45 7.88
CA SER A 217 -14.04 -25.01 8.75
C SER A 217 -14.44 -24.08 9.90
N ALA A 218 -13.51 -23.28 10.40
CA ALA A 218 -13.75 -22.33 11.48
C ALA A 218 -14.73 -21.21 11.09
N TRP A 219 -14.79 -20.83 9.81
CA TRP A 219 -15.57 -19.70 9.31
C TRP A 219 -16.85 -20.11 8.57
N GLN A 220 -17.33 -21.32 8.77
CA GLN A 220 -18.59 -21.78 8.19
C GLN A 220 -19.77 -21.41 9.10
N PRO A 221 -20.93 -21.05 8.51
CA PRO A 221 -22.16 -20.88 9.29
C PRO A 221 -22.56 -22.22 9.94
N VAL A 222 -23.11 -22.16 11.15
CA VAL A 222 -23.57 -23.35 11.89
C VAL A 222 -25.09 -23.46 11.76
N THR A 223 -25.57 -24.57 11.19
CA THR A 223 -27.00 -24.76 10.96
C THR A 223 -27.79 -24.67 12.27
N GLY A 224 -28.74 -23.73 12.34
CA GLY A 224 -29.61 -23.55 13.50
C GLY A 224 -28.94 -22.91 14.73
N SER A 225 -27.73 -22.33 14.58
CA SER A 225 -27.00 -21.68 15.67
C SER A 225 -26.20 -20.48 15.18
N ASP A 226 -26.20 -19.39 15.96
CA ASP A 226 -25.39 -18.20 15.69
C ASP A 226 -23.93 -18.32 16.19
N SER A 227 -23.51 -19.53 16.59
CA SER A 227 -22.16 -19.80 17.12
C SER A 227 -21.06 -19.86 16.05
N GLY A 228 -21.39 -19.79 14.76
CA GLY A 228 -20.40 -19.77 13.67
C GLY A 228 -19.56 -18.48 13.68
N HIS A 229 -18.28 -18.56 13.30
CA HIS A 229 -17.41 -17.39 13.16
C HIS A 229 -17.53 -16.77 11.77
N THR A 230 -18.62 -16.06 11.58
CA THR A 230 -19.09 -15.50 10.31
C THR A 230 -19.47 -14.05 10.50
N VAL A 231 -19.49 -13.29 9.41
CA VAL A 231 -20.08 -11.94 9.44
C VAL A 231 -21.60 -12.10 9.45
N LYS A 232 -22.27 -11.49 10.41
CA LYS A 232 -23.74 -11.54 10.54
C LYS A 232 -24.34 -10.17 10.31
N MET A 233 -25.47 -10.13 9.62
CA MET A 233 -26.18 -8.92 9.26
C MET A 233 -27.65 -8.99 9.69
N GLU A 234 -28.11 -7.96 10.39
CA GLU A 234 -29.52 -7.81 10.74
C GLU A 234 -30.05 -6.51 10.13
N GLN A 235 -31.22 -6.59 9.49
CA GLN A 235 -31.86 -5.47 8.81
C GLN A 235 -33.16 -5.14 9.52
N GLY A 236 -33.39 -3.86 9.80
CA GLY A 236 -34.57 -3.39 10.50
C GLY A 236 -34.78 -1.89 10.35
N ALA A 237 -35.52 -1.32 11.30
CA ALA A 237 -35.71 0.12 11.40
C ALA A 237 -35.36 0.61 12.81
N ASN A 238 -35.14 1.92 12.97
CA ASN A 238 -34.92 2.51 14.29
C ASN A 238 -36.17 2.38 15.19
N VAL A 239 -35.94 2.28 16.49
CA VAL A 239 -37.00 2.35 17.51
C VAL A 239 -37.08 3.73 18.15
N ALA A 240 -38.14 4.00 18.93
CA ALA A 240 -38.30 5.26 19.64
C ALA A 240 -37.15 5.47 20.65
N GLY A 241 -36.54 6.66 20.64
CA GLY A 241 -35.45 7.02 21.55
C GLY A 241 -34.05 6.50 21.15
N ASP A 242 -33.91 5.86 19.99
CA ASP A 242 -32.64 5.23 19.57
C ASP A 242 -31.64 6.22 18.94
N VAL A 243 -32.12 7.06 18.02
CA VAL A 243 -31.29 7.98 17.22
C VAL A 243 -31.72 9.41 17.46
N ARG A 244 -30.79 10.25 17.93
CA ARG A 244 -31.02 11.69 18.10
C ARG A 244 -31.23 12.37 16.75
N LEU A 245 -32.22 13.26 16.68
CA LEU A 245 -32.49 14.10 15.52
C LEU A 245 -31.87 15.49 15.76
N TRP A 246 -30.78 15.76 15.05
CA TRP A 246 -30.11 17.05 15.06
C TRP A 246 -30.60 17.93 13.91
N VAL A 247 -30.87 19.19 14.20
CA VAL A 247 -31.32 20.21 13.25
C VAL A 247 -30.25 21.29 13.18
N VAL A 248 -29.81 21.60 11.97
CA VAL A 248 -28.84 22.67 11.70
C VAL A 248 -29.48 24.03 11.97
N ASN A 249 -28.76 24.91 12.64
CA ASN A 249 -29.10 26.32 12.81
C ASN A 249 -28.08 27.21 12.10
N SER A 250 -28.18 28.53 12.23
CA SER A 250 -27.33 29.48 11.49
C SER A 250 -25.83 29.31 11.72
N SER A 251 -25.42 28.81 12.89
CA SER A 251 -24.00 28.74 13.29
C SER A 251 -23.71 27.52 14.17
N GLY A 252 -24.37 26.39 13.93
CA GLY A 252 -24.27 25.18 14.74
C GLY A 252 -25.45 24.23 14.54
N ALA A 253 -25.72 23.40 15.54
CA ALA A 253 -26.87 22.49 15.51
C ALA A 253 -27.50 22.34 16.90
N THR A 254 -28.77 21.96 16.94
CA THR A 254 -29.52 21.64 18.16
C THR A 254 -30.36 20.40 17.98
N LEU A 255 -30.67 19.69 19.05
CA LEU A 255 -31.65 18.62 19.00
C LEU A 255 -33.03 19.18 18.64
N ALA A 256 -33.77 18.41 17.85
CA ALA A 256 -35.14 18.76 17.49
C ALA A 256 -36.00 18.97 18.75
N GLN A 257 -36.87 19.98 18.73
CA GLN A 257 -37.82 20.22 19.82
C GLN A 257 -38.99 19.22 19.82
N THR A 258 -39.23 18.56 18.67
CA THR A 258 -40.20 17.50 18.52
C THR A 258 -39.66 16.17 19.02
N ASP A 259 -40.56 15.26 19.43
CA ASP A 259 -40.23 13.88 19.79
C ASP A 259 -39.06 13.75 20.80
N ASN A 260 -38.95 14.73 21.71
CA ASN A 260 -37.87 14.84 22.70
C ASN A 260 -36.45 14.79 22.10
N GLY A 261 -36.26 15.23 20.86
CA GLY A 261 -34.95 15.29 20.18
C GLY A 261 -34.53 13.99 19.50
N TYR A 262 -35.47 13.10 19.18
CA TYR A 262 -35.20 11.81 18.53
C TYR A 262 -35.98 11.63 17.23
N TYR A 263 -35.47 10.78 16.35
CA TYR A 263 -36.26 10.25 15.24
C TYR A 263 -37.39 9.36 15.79
N GLN A 264 -38.60 9.52 15.24
CA GLN A 264 -39.71 8.61 15.50
C GLN A 264 -39.37 7.18 15.03
N ALA A 265 -40.00 6.17 15.66
CA ALA A 265 -39.79 4.78 15.28
C ALA A 265 -40.15 4.53 13.79
N GLY A 266 -39.35 3.72 13.10
CA GLY A 266 -39.61 3.35 11.71
C GLY A 266 -39.28 4.44 10.68
N LYS A 267 -38.49 5.46 11.03
CA LYS A 267 -38.11 6.57 10.13
C LYS A 267 -36.71 6.47 9.55
N LEU A 268 -35.93 5.49 9.98
CA LEU A 268 -34.58 5.20 9.50
C LEU A 268 -34.45 3.71 9.22
N TYR A 269 -33.75 3.36 8.15
CA TYR A 269 -33.23 2.01 7.95
C TYR A 269 -32.11 1.77 8.96
N ARG A 270 -32.08 0.58 9.57
CA ARG A 270 -31.04 0.15 10.50
C ARG A 270 -30.41 -1.14 9.99
N THR A 271 -29.10 -1.14 9.83
CA THR A 271 -28.29 -2.34 9.61
C THR A 271 -27.43 -2.59 10.84
N ILE A 272 -27.46 -3.79 11.39
CA ILE A 272 -26.48 -4.25 12.39
C ILE A 272 -25.51 -5.20 11.70
N THR A 273 -24.21 -5.03 11.94
CA THR A 273 -23.18 -5.95 11.48
C THR A 273 -22.34 -6.43 12.65
N LYS A 274 -22.16 -7.74 12.74
CA LYS A 274 -21.32 -8.43 13.74
C LYS A 274 -20.19 -9.12 13.00
N ASP A 275 -18.96 -8.91 13.45
CA ASP A 275 -17.78 -9.53 12.84
C ASP A 275 -17.62 -10.99 13.25
N GLU A 276 -16.61 -11.66 12.70
CA GLU A 276 -16.35 -13.08 12.94
C GLU A 276 -15.92 -13.41 14.38
N ASN A 277 -15.50 -12.40 15.16
CA ASN A 277 -15.15 -12.58 16.58
C ASN A 277 -16.39 -12.54 17.50
N TRP A 278 -17.50 -11.97 17.03
CA TRP A 278 -18.74 -11.92 17.81
C TRP A 278 -19.28 -13.31 18.12
N GLN A 279 -19.83 -13.47 19.32
CA GLN A 279 -20.51 -14.69 19.78
C GLN A 279 -21.90 -14.34 20.34
N PRO A 280 -22.85 -15.30 20.38
CA PRO A 280 -24.21 -15.05 20.88
C PRO A 280 -24.28 -14.39 22.27
N GLY A 281 -23.35 -14.75 23.17
CA GLY A 281 -23.26 -14.17 24.52
C GLY A 281 -22.80 -12.71 24.57
N ASP A 282 -22.26 -12.16 23.48
CA ASP A 282 -21.79 -10.77 23.42
C ASP A 282 -22.95 -9.76 23.30
N GLY A 283 -24.13 -10.20 22.85
CA GLY A 283 -25.26 -9.31 22.59
C GLY A 283 -24.90 -8.27 21.53
N LEU A 284 -24.90 -6.98 21.89
CA LEU A 284 -24.44 -5.91 21.00
C LEU A 284 -22.94 -5.65 21.09
N LYS A 285 -22.21 -6.18 22.07
CA LYS A 285 -20.78 -5.90 22.25
C LYS A 285 -19.97 -6.27 21.00
N GLY A 286 -19.25 -5.30 20.44
CA GLY A 286 -18.49 -5.43 19.20
C GLY A 286 -19.32 -5.34 17.91
N ALA A 287 -20.65 -5.26 18.01
CA ALA A 287 -21.49 -5.01 16.85
C ALA A 287 -21.37 -3.54 16.40
N SER A 288 -21.58 -3.33 15.11
CA SER A 288 -21.73 -2.01 14.50
C SER A 288 -23.16 -1.81 14.01
N GLU A 289 -23.66 -0.60 14.08
CA GLU A 289 -24.95 -0.19 13.56
C GLU A 289 -24.77 0.96 12.59
N GLU A 290 -25.48 0.90 11.48
CA GLU A 290 -25.60 1.99 10.53
C GLU A 290 -27.07 2.35 10.37
N PHE A 291 -27.38 3.63 10.56
CA PHE A 291 -28.70 4.18 10.36
C PHE A 291 -28.70 5.08 9.14
N ARG A 292 -29.67 4.88 8.24
CA ARG A 292 -29.86 5.70 7.04
C ARG A 292 -31.26 6.27 6.99
N ASP A 293 -31.38 7.50 6.50
CA ASP A 293 -32.68 8.05 6.17
C ASP A 293 -33.25 7.45 4.86
N PHE A 294 -34.45 7.87 4.48
CA PHE A 294 -35.11 7.38 3.27
C PHE A 294 -34.49 7.87 1.96
N GLU A 295 -33.57 8.84 2.03
CA GLU A 295 -32.76 9.28 0.88
C GLU A 295 -31.44 8.50 0.79
N GLY A 296 -31.20 7.55 1.71
CA GLY A 296 -30.04 6.68 1.74
C GLY A 296 -28.80 7.32 2.39
N ARG A 297 -28.92 8.51 2.98
CA ARG A 297 -27.84 9.20 3.69
C ARG A 297 -27.63 8.55 5.05
N VAL A 298 -26.37 8.33 5.44
CA VAL A 298 -26.04 7.81 6.77
C VAL A 298 -26.23 8.92 7.79
N VAL A 299 -27.07 8.72 8.80
CA VAL A 299 -27.31 9.71 9.88
C VAL A 299 -26.60 9.36 11.18
N LEU A 300 -26.30 8.08 11.40
CA LEU A 300 -25.56 7.59 12.57
C LEU A 300 -24.79 6.33 12.20
N LYS A 301 -23.51 6.30 12.58
CA LYS A 301 -22.74 5.06 12.75
C LYS A 301 -22.47 4.85 14.22
N ARG A 302 -22.77 3.66 14.75
CA ARG A 302 -22.52 3.30 16.15
C ARG A 302 -21.72 2.03 16.22
N VAL A 303 -20.73 1.96 17.11
CA VAL A 303 -20.05 0.71 17.45
C VAL A 303 -20.13 0.48 18.95
N TRP A 304 -20.46 -0.74 19.37
CA TRP A 304 -20.77 -1.04 20.76
C TRP A 304 -19.54 -1.56 21.51
N GLU A 305 -19.06 -0.79 22.48
CA GLU A 305 -17.94 -1.20 23.35
C GLU A 305 -18.39 -2.24 24.39
N THR A 306 -19.61 -2.07 24.89
CA THR A 306 -20.32 -3.01 25.78
C THR A 306 -21.75 -3.19 25.25
N GLY A 307 -22.53 -4.09 25.86
CA GLY A 307 -23.95 -4.25 25.50
C GLY A 307 -24.83 -3.01 25.75
N THR A 308 -24.32 -1.99 26.45
CA THR A 308 -25.05 -0.76 26.80
C THR A 308 -24.31 0.53 26.43
N LYS A 309 -23.00 0.47 26.16
CA LYS A 309 -22.17 1.62 25.78
C LYS A 309 -21.86 1.58 24.29
N GLY A 310 -22.57 2.40 23.51
CA GLY A 310 -22.36 2.58 22.07
C GLY A 310 -21.62 3.87 21.72
N LEU A 311 -20.48 3.75 21.04
CA LEU A 311 -19.71 4.86 20.49
C LEU A 311 -20.39 5.36 19.21
N SER A 312 -21.10 6.48 19.31
CA SER A 312 -21.99 7.00 18.27
C SER A 312 -21.37 8.20 17.54
N THR A 313 -21.30 8.11 16.21
CA THR A 313 -20.88 9.19 15.30
C THR A 313 -22.09 9.64 14.48
N TYR A 314 -22.59 10.85 14.72
CA TYR A 314 -23.74 11.40 14.01
C TYR A 314 -23.30 12.23 12.81
N TYR A 315 -24.07 12.14 11.73
CA TYR A 315 -23.89 12.89 10.49
C TYR A 315 -25.11 13.80 10.33
N VAL A 316 -24.89 15.10 10.41
CA VAL A 316 -25.95 16.10 10.54
C VAL A 316 -26.04 16.89 9.24
N TYR A 317 -27.20 16.82 8.61
CA TYR A 317 -27.46 17.43 7.30
C TYR A 317 -28.33 18.69 7.45
N ASP A 318 -28.15 19.66 6.56
CA ASP A 318 -29.09 20.77 6.42
C ASP A 318 -30.29 20.40 5.52
N ASP A 319 -31.23 21.33 5.36
CA ASP A 319 -32.45 21.16 4.56
C ASP A 319 -32.18 20.93 3.06
N TYR A 320 -30.96 21.23 2.58
CA TYR A 320 -30.52 20.96 1.20
C TYR A 320 -29.84 19.59 1.07
N GLY A 321 -29.71 18.85 2.17
CA GLY A 321 -29.05 17.54 2.22
C GLY A 321 -27.53 17.61 2.25
N ASN A 322 -26.93 18.78 2.52
CA ASN A 322 -25.49 18.93 2.67
C ASN A 322 -25.05 18.49 4.08
N LEU A 323 -23.96 17.71 4.18
CA LEU A 323 -23.41 17.28 5.47
C LEU A 323 -22.75 18.46 6.18
N ARG A 324 -23.39 19.05 7.19
CA ARG A 324 -22.89 20.25 7.88
C ARG A 324 -21.97 19.95 9.03
N TYR A 325 -22.27 18.91 9.79
CA TYR A 325 -21.47 18.53 10.95
C TYR A 325 -21.36 17.02 11.08
N VAL A 326 -20.21 16.56 11.54
CA VAL A 326 -20.04 15.20 12.05
C VAL A 326 -19.69 15.28 13.53
N LEU A 327 -20.49 14.63 14.36
CA LEU A 327 -20.39 14.65 15.82
C LEU A 327 -19.86 13.28 16.30
N PRO A 328 -18.57 13.18 16.64
CA PRO A 328 -17.96 11.92 17.06
C PRO A 328 -18.42 11.43 18.45
N PRO A 329 -17.98 10.23 18.89
CA PRO A 329 -18.39 9.64 20.16
C PRO A 329 -18.21 10.55 21.38
N ALA A 330 -17.11 11.32 21.46
CA ALA A 330 -16.85 12.21 22.60
C ALA A 330 -17.92 13.28 22.82
N VAL A 331 -18.56 13.77 21.75
CA VAL A 331 -19.62 14.79 21.83
C VAL A 331 -20.87 14.23 22.53
N ASN A 332 -21.18 12.96 22.27
CA ASN A 332 -22.43 12.34 22.71
C ASN A 332 -22.26 11.60 24.04
N LEU A 333 -21.16 10.88 24.23
CA LEU A 333 -20.90 10.07 25.42
C LEU A 333 -20.30 10.87 26.57
N HIS A 334 -19.53 11.93 26.28
CA HIS A 334 -19.06 12.93 27.24
C HIS A 334 -18.39 12.38 28.52
N THR A 335 -17.94 11.13 28.53
CA THR A 335 -17.38 10.46 29.72
C THR A 335 -15.94 10.85 30.01
N ASP A 336 -15.25 11.42 29.03
CA ASP A 336 -13.81 11.66 28.97
C ASP A 336 -13.47 13.11 28.56
N ARG A 337 -14.47 14.01 28.62
CA ARG A 337 -14.27 15.45 28.40
C ARG A 337 -14.37 16.22 29.72
N ALA A 338 -13.54 17.26 29.84
CA ALA A 338 -13.50 18.08 31.05
C ALA A 338 -14.80 18.88 31.28
N ASP A 339 -15.53 19.23 30.22
CA ASP A 339 -16.84 19.90 30.23
C ASP A 339 -17.99 18.88 30.28
N ALA A 340 -17.93 17.96 31.23
CA ALA A 340 -18.87 16.86 31.40
C ALA A 340 -20.34 17.36 31.45
N GLY A 341 -21.15 16.91 30.50
CA GLY A 341 -22.56 17.28 30.36
C GLY A 341 -23.16 16.71 29.08
N VAL A 342 -24.48 16.69 28.94
CA VAL A 342 -25.11 16.32 27.67
C VAL A 342 -25.12 17.56 26.76
N ILE A 343 -24.63 17.43 25.53
CA ILE A 343 -24.80 18.49 24.51
C ILE A 343 -26.15 18.28 23.82
N SER A 344 -27.04 19.25 23.98
CA SER A 344 -28.32 19.36 23.26
C SER A 344 -28.31 20.47 22.20
N SER A 345 -27.30 21.33 22.23
CA SER A 345 -27.04 22.37 21.23
C SER A 345 -25.58 22.79 21.30
N PHE A 346 -25.01 23.23 20.19
CA PHE A 346 -23.71 23.90 20.14
C PHE A 346 -23.73 24.99 19.07
N VAL A 347 -22.83 25.95 19.22
CA VAL A 347 -22.44 26.90 18.17
C VAL A 347 -20.95 26.76 17.84
N GLU A 348 -20.54 27.25 16.67
CA GLU A 348 -19.18 27.11 16.16
C GLU A 348 -18.09 27.83 16.97
N THR A 349 -18.49 28.69 17.92
CA THR A 349 -17.57 29.32 18.88
C THR A 349 -17.37 28.50 20.15
N ASP A 350 -18.12 27.41 20.34
CA ASP A 350 -18.02 26.58 21.53
C ASP A 350 -16.74 25.75 21.54
N ALA A 351 -16.17 25.54 22.74
CA ALA A 351 -14.97 24.73 22.90
C ALA A 351 -15.16 23.29 22.40
N VAL A 352 -16.36 22.70 22.54
CA VAL A 352 -16.64 21.36 22.03
C VAL A 352 -16.57 21.28 20.51
N PHE A 353 -16.97 22.35 19.82
CA PHE A 353 -16.87 22.41 18.36
C PHE A 353 -15.40 22.39 17.93
N ASP A 354 -14.55 23.22 18.55
CA ASP A 354 -13.11 23.20 18.26
C ASP A 354 -12.47 21.85 18.56
N ARG A 355 -12.82 21.24 19.69
CA ARG A 355 -12.16 20.04 20.20
C ARG A 355 -12.52 18.75 19.47
N PHE A 356 -13.76 18.61 18.99
CA PHE A 356 -14.29 17.32 18.56
C PHE A 356 -15.15 17.32 17.30
N ILE A 357 -15.79 18.43 16.92
CA ILE A 357 -16.80 18.41 15.84
C ILE A 357 -16.14 18.74 14.50
N TYR A 358 -16.44 17.94 13.48
CA TYR A 358 -16.11 18.28 12.09
C TYR A 358 -17.17 19.23 11.57
N GLY A 359 -16.76 20.30 10.89
CA GLY A 359 -17.67 21.33 10.38
C GLY A 359 -17.47 21.59 8.90
N TYR A 360 -18.58 21.77 8.19
CA TYR A 360 -18.61 22.01 6.75
C TYR A 360 -19.60 23.13 6.43
N HIS A 361 -19.17 24.06 5.58
CA HIS A 361 -20.04 25.08 5.00
C HIS A 361 -20.05 24.91 3.49
N TYR A 362 -21.17 25.30 2.87
CA TYR A 362 -21.40 25.15 1.45
C TYR A 362 -21.80 26.48 0.82
N ASP A 363 -21.50 26.65 -0.47
CA ASP A 363 -22.11 27.74 -1.25
C ASP A 363 -23.47 27.33 -1.84
N GLY A 364 -24.13 28.25 -2.54
CA GLY A 364 -25.41 28.00 -3.22
C GLY A 364 -25.35 26.98 -4.38
N ARG A 365 -24.18 26.39 -4.67
CA ARG A 365 -24.00 25.28 -5.62
C ARG A 365 -23.68 23.96 -4.90
N ASN A 366 -23.86 23.89 -3.59
CA ASN A 366 -23.57 22.70 -2.75
C ASN A 366 -22.10 22.26 -2.80
N ARG A 367 -21.15 23.18 -3.03
CA ARG A 367 -19.70 22.90 -2.93
C ARG A 367 -19.20 23.25 -1.54
N VAL A 368 -18.32 22.44 -0.94
CA VAL A 368 -17.73 22.73 0.38
C VAL A 368 -16.83 23.96 0.28
N VAL A 369 -17.11 25.00 1.05
CA VAL A 369 -16.36 26.27 0.99
C VAL A 369 -15.53 26.54 2.23
N ARG A 370 -15.87 25.90 3.33
CA ARG A 370 -15.07 25.89 4.55
C ARG A 370 -15.18 24.50 5.15
N LYS A 371 -14.05 23.95 5.59
CA LYS A 371 -14.03 22.71 6.36
C LYS A 371 -13.18 22.87 7.61
N LYS A 372 -13.53 22.15 8.66
CA LYS A 372 -12.81 22.14 9.93
C LYS A 372 -12.69 20.71 10.42
N VAL A 373 -11.46 20.32 10.71
CA VAL A 373 -11.12 19.07 11.40
C VAL A 373 -10.94 19.38 12.89
N PRO A 374 -11.32 18.49 13.82
CA PRO A 374 -11.16 18.71 15.25
C PRO A 374 -9.72 19.07 15.65
N GLY A 375 -9.56 20.14 16.43
CA GLY A 375 -8.27 20.67 16.89
C GLY A 375 -7.49 21.49 15.85
N LYS A 376 -7.98 21.57 14.60
CA LYS A 376 -7.45 22.41 13.50
C LYS A 376 -8.38 23.60 13.27
N GLY A 377 -7.86 24.76 12.91
CA GLY A 377 -8.63 25.92 12.47
C GLY A 377 -9.42 25.66 11.18
N TRP A 378 -10.24 26.64 10.76
CA TRP A 378 -10.97 26.55 9.51
C TRP A 378 -10.02 26.56 8.31
N GLU A 379 -10.32 25.71 7.34
CA GLU A 379 -9.73 25.72 6.02
C GLU A 379 -10.77 26.24 5.04
N GLU A 380 -10.47 27.33 4.35
CA GLU A 380 -11.33 27.98 3.38
C GLU A 380 -10.99 27.54 1.96
N LEU A 381 -12.01 27.36 1.12
CA LEU A 381 -11.90 26.98 -0.29
C LEU A 381 -12.58 28.04 -1.16
N VAL A 382 -11.89 28.45 -2.22
CA VAL A 382 -12.39 29.38 -3.24
C VAL A 382 -12.39 28.69 -4.58
N TYR A 383 -13.52 28.75 -5.26
CA TYR A 383 -13.72 28.07 -6.53
C TYR A 383 -13.79 29.07 -7.69
N ASN A 384 -13.30 28.69 -8.86
CA ASN A 384 -13.63 29.42 -10.08
C ASN A 384 -15.07 29.11 -10.55
N PRO A 385 -15.62 29.85 -11.54
CA PRO A 385 -16.94 29.59 -12.11
C PRO A 385 -17.14 28.20 -12.74
N VAL A 386 -16.07 27.49 -13.09
CA VAL A 386 -16.09 26.12 -13.65
C VAL A 386 -15.86 25.03 -12.59
N ASP A 387 -16.13 25.33 -11.32
CA ASP A 387 -16.13 24.37 -10.18
C ASP A 387 -14.77 23.80 -9.76
N GLN A 388 -13.68 24.49 -10.06
CA GLN A 388 -12.34 24.09 -9.64
C GLN A 388 -11.86 24.94 -8.44
N VAL A 389 -11.23 24.31 -7.45
CA VAL A 389 -10.62 25.01 -6.31
C VAL A 389 -9.36 25.73 -6.79
N VAL A 390 -9.37 27.06 -6.76
CA VAL A 390 -8.23 27.90 -7.19
C VAL A 390 -7.45 28.50 -6.03
N PHE A 391 -8.09 28.62 -4.86
CA PHE A 391 -7.38 28.91 -3.61
C PHE A 391 -7.86 28.04 -2.47
N SER A 392 -6.94 27.72 -1.57
CA SER A 392 -7.24 27.33 -0.21
C SER A 392 -6.49 28.20 0.79
N GLN A 393 -7.02 28.30 2.00
CA GLN A 393 -6.35 28.99 3.11
C GLN A 393 -6.67 28.29 4.43
N ASP A 394 -5.65 27.77 5.08
CA ASP A 394 -5.76 27.30 6.46
C ASP A 394 -5.51 28.42 7.49
N ALA A 395 -5.69 28.11 8.77
CA ALA A 395 -5.62 29.11 9.83
C ALA A 395 -4.21 29.68 10.04
N VAL A 396 -3.15 28.89 9.82
CA VAL A 396 -1.77 29.38 9.90
C VAL A 396 -1.45 30.28 8.70
N GLN A 397 -1.88 29.88 7.50
CA GLN A 397 -1.75 30.70 6.29
C GLN A 397 -2.48 32.03 6.43
N ALA A 398 -3.68 32.05 7.02
CA ALA A 398 -4.41 33.28 7.32
C ALA A 398 -3.61 34.22 8.23
N GLN A 399 -2.95 33.70 9.28
CA GLN A 399 -2.07 34.49 10.17
C GLN A 399 -0.85 35.07 9.43
N ARG A 400 -0.40 34.43 8.34
CA ARG A 400 0.72 34.87 7.51
C ARG A 400 0.29 35.72 6.30
N SER A 401 -1.00 35.98 6.13
CA SER A 401 -1.57 36.62 4.92
C SER A 401 -1.20 35.88 3.63
N GLU A 402 -1.25 34.55 3.70
CA GLU A 402 -0.93 33.60 2.64
C GLU A 402 -2.18 32.87 2.17
N ARG A 403 -2.27 32.54 0.87
CA ARG A 403 -3.25 31.58 0.34
C ARG A 403 -2.54 30.59 -0.56
N ALA A 404 -2.77 29.29 -0.37
CA ALA A 404 -2.34 28.30 -1.34
C ALA A 404 -3.19 28.46 -2.61
N PHE A 405 -2.59 28.31 -3.78
CA PHE A 405 -3.28 28.41 -5.06
C PHE A 405 -3.02 27.18 -5.93
N VAL A 406 -3.97 26.90 -6.81
CA VAL A 406 -3.84 25.88 -7.86
C VAL A 406 -4.35 26.49 -9.16
N LYS A 407 -3.57 26.35 -10.22
CA LYS A 407 -3.93 26.77 -11.58
C LYS A 407 -4.11 25.54 -12.46
N TYR A 408 -4.99 25.68 -13.44
CA TYR A 408 -5.38 24.58 -14.32
C TYR A 408 -5.13 24.94 -15.79
N ASP A 409 -5.07 23.93 -16.64
CA ASP A 409 -5.26 24.09 -18.08
C ASP A 409 -6.74 23.89 -18.48
N ALA A 410 -7.02 24.01 -19.78
CA ALA A 410 -8.37 23.86 -20.33
C ALA A 410 -8.97 22.46 -20.14
N LEU A 411 -8.17 21.44 -19.83
CA LEU A 411 -8.61 20.08 -19.54
C LEU A 411 -8.79 19.83 -18.04
N GLY A 412 -8.53 20.83 -17.19
CA GLY A 412 -8.63 20.73 -15.74
C GLY A 412 -7.45 20.01 -15.07
N ARG A 413 -6.31 19.89 -15.76
CA ARG A 413 -5.07 19.36 -15.16
C ARG A 413 -4.32 20.49 -14.45
N VAL A 414 -3.68 20.18 -13.32
CA VAL A 414 -2.93 21.17 -12.53
C VAL A 414 -1.67 21.61 -13.26
N THR A 415 -1.58 22.87 -13.64
CA THR A 415 -0.40 23.46 -14.32
C THR A 415 0.58 24.09 -13.33
N MET A 416 0.08 24.74 -12.28
CA MET A 416 0.91 25.39 -11.27
C MET A 416 0.26 25.28 -9.89
N GLY A 417 1.09 25.21 -8.86
CA GLY A 417 0.65 25.30 -7.47
C GLY A 417 1.70 25.98 -6.61
N GLY A 418 1.26 26.58 -5.51
CA GLY A 418 2.14 27.23 -4.55
C GLY A 418 1.37 28.12 -3.59
N VAL A 419 2.02 29.18 -3.11
CA VAL A 419 1.44 30.15 -2.16
C VAL A 419 1.51 31.55 -2.74
N VAL A 420 0.43 32.32 -2.59
CA VAL A 420 0.44 33.77 -2.85
C VAL A 420 0.44 34.51 -1.52
N THR A 421 1.37 35.46 -1.37
CA THR A 421 1.56 36.24 -0.13
C THR A 421 0.89 37.62 -0.23
N GLY A 422 0.68 38.27 0.92
CA GLY A 422 0.10 39.62 1.00
C GLY A 422 -1.37 39.70 0.58
N GLN A 423 -2.05 38.55 0.46
CA GLN A 423 -3.49 38.50 0.17
C GLN A 423 -4.26 38.69 1.47
N THR A 424 -4.76 39.91 1.67
CA THR A 424 -5.59 40.29 2.82
C THR A 424 -7.04 40.39 2.36
N GLY A 425 -7.96 39.70 3.03
CA GLY A 425 -9.38 39.69 2.65
C GLY A 425 -10.10 38.43 3.08
N THR A 426 -11.40 38.57 3.37
CA THR A 426 -12.26 37.44 3.69
C THR A 426 -12.46 36.55 2.46
N ARG A 427 -12.79 35.28 2.69
CA ARG A 427 -13.12 34.32 1.63
C ARG A 427 -14.10 34.86 0.61
N ASP A 428 -15.15 35.56 1.05
CA ASP A 428 -16.21 36.06 0.16
C ASP A 428 -15.73 37.18 -0.76
N ILE A 429 -14.85 38.07 -0.27
CA ILE A 429 -14.22 39.11 -1.10
C ILE A 429 -13.33 38.46 -2.18
N VAL A 430 -12.55 37.45 -1.80
CA VAL A 430 -11.71 36.71 -2.74
C VAL A 430 -12.56 35.94 -3.75
N GLN A 431 -13.64 35.29 -3.29
CA GLN A 431 -14.59 34.58 -4.14
C GLN A 431 -15.27 35.52 -5.14
N ALA A 432 -15.67 36.73 -4.73
CA ALA A 432 -16.22 37.73 -5.64
C ALA A 432 -15.18 38.18 -6.70
N THR A 433 -13.93 38.34 -6.29
CA THR A 433 -12.82 38.68 -7.20
C THR A 433 -12.58 37.57 -8.23
N VAL A 434 -12.64 36.30 -7.81
CA VAL A 434 -12.52 35.13 -8.70
C VAL A 434 -13.72 35.01 -9.64
N ASN A 435 -14.94 35.26 -9.14
CA ASN A 435 -16.17 35.20 -9.95
C ASN A 435 -16.21 36.26 -11.05
N ALA A 436 -15.55 37.41 -10.84
CA ALA A 436 -15.48 38.50 -11.82
C ALA A 436 -14.49 38.24 -12.97
N GLN A 437 -13.73 37.16 -12.92
CA GLN A 437 -12.73 36.83 -13.95
C GLN A 437 -13.41 36.28 -15.20
N SER A 438 -12.78 36.50 -16.35
CA SER A 438 -13.19 35.92 -17.64
C SER A 438 -12.27 34.81 -18.12
N VAL A 439 -11.15 34.59 -17.44
CA VAL A 439 -10.14 33.57 -17.77
C VAL A 439 -9.98 32.63 -16.57
N PHE A 440 -10.26 31.34 -16.78
CA PHE A 440 -10.34 30.35 -15.69
C PHE A 440 -9.22 29.31 -15.70
N TRP A 441 -8.45 29.24 -16.78
CA TRP A 441 -7.31 28.35 -16.95
C TRP A 441 -6.20 29.06 -17.70
N ASP A 442 -4.98 28.55 -17.58
CA ASP A 442 -3.82 29.04 -18.32
C ASP A 442 -3.55 28.21 -19.56
N GLN A 443 -3.01 28.87 -20.59
CA GLN A 443 -2.50 28.23 -21.80
C GLN A 443 -0.98 28.35 -21.87
N ARG A 444 -0.34 27.43 -22.62
CA ARG A 444 1.10 27.49 -22.91
C ARG A 444 1.39 28.72 -23.77
N SER A 445 2.44 29.48 -23.43
CA SER A 445 2.82 30.69 -24.16
C SER A 445 4.31 30.97 -24.16
N ILE A 446 4.78 31.58 -25.26
CA ILE A 446 6.13 32.11 -25.47
C ILE A 446 6.16 33.63 -25.68
N GLY A 447 5.03 34.31 -25.48
CA GLY A 447 4.97 35.76 -25.59
C GLY A 447 5.84 36.46 -24.54
N ALA A 448 6.09 37.76 -24.71
CA ALA A 448 6.93 38.56 -23.81
C ALA A 448 6.46 38.55 -22.34
N ASN A 449 5.19 38.21 -22.08
CA ASN A 449 4.59 38.10 -20.74
C ASN A 449 4.46 36.64 -20.26
N SER A 450 5.18 35.69 -20.87
CA SER A 450 5.16 34.28 -20.44
C SER A 450 5.76 34.13 -19.04
N PHE A 451 5.02 33.51 -18.14
CA PHE A 451 5.47 33.17 -16.80
C PHE A 451 5.64 31.65 -16.70
N HIS A 452 6.89 31.20 -16.58
CA HIS A 452 7.24 29.77 -16.56
C HIS A 452 6.67 28.97 -17.75
N GLY A 453 6.44 29.59 -18.92
CA GLY A 453 5.93 28.90 -20.12
C GLY A 453 4.41 28.91 -20.28
N TYR A 454 3.72 29.71 -19.47
CA TYR A 454 2.27 29.90 -19.48
C TYR A 454 1.92 31.39 -19.53
N GLU A 455 0.71 31.71 -19.98
CA GLU A 455 0.21 33.10 -20.02
C GLU A 455 -0.02 33.71 -18.64
N ASN A 456 -0.26 32.88 -17.62
CA ASN A 456 -0.48 33.28 -16.22
C ASN A 456 -1.62 34.31 -16.04
N MET A 457 -2.72 34.09 -16.76
CA MET A 457 -3.87 35.00 -16.79
C MET A 457 -5.01 34.57 -15.86
N SER A 458 -5.14 33.27 -15.60
CA SER A 458 -6.07 32.76 -14.59
C SER A 458 -5.61 33.12 -13.17
N VAL A 459 -6.52 33.12 -12.20
CA VAL A 459 -6.23 33.55 -10.83
C VAL A 459 -5.25 32.60 -10.12
N PRO A 460 -4.26 33.09 -9.36
CA PRO A 460 -3.83 34.50 -9.25
C PRO A 460 -3.10 34.95 -10.54
N GLY A 461 -3.73 35.85 -11.30
CA GLY A 461 -3.20 36.29 -12.59
C GLY A 461 -2.16 37.39 -12.41
N ASN A 462 -0.98 37.23 -13.02
CA ASN A 462 0.11 38.22 -13.01
C ASN A 462 0.47 38.81 -11.62
N SER A 463 0.31 38.01 -10.56
CA SER A 463 0.61 38.46 -9.20
C SER A 463 2.13 38.44 -8.92
N PRO A 464 2.75 39.56 -8.51
CA PRO A 464 4.17 39.60 -8.15
C PRO A 464 4.47 38.86 -6.83
N ASN A 465 3.45 38.57 -6.03
CA ASN A 465 3.58 37.92 -4.72
C ASN A 465 3.39 36.40 -4.78
N MET A 466 3.34 35.83 -5.98
CA MET A 466 3.15 34.41 -6.20
C MET A 466 4.48 33.67 -6.02
N GLN A 467 4.48 32.67 -5.13
CA GLN A 467 5.60 31.76 -4.92
C GLN A 467 5.18 30.37 -5.39
N LEU A 468 5.81 29.89 -6.46
CA LEU A 468 5.51 28.56 -7.01
C LEU A 468 6.20 27.48 -6.19
N ASP A 469 5.46 26.41 -5.88
CA ASP A 469 6.01 25.16 -5.35
C ASP A 469 6.17 24.13 -6.46
N VAL A 470 5.26 24.11 -7.45
CA VAL A 470 5.27 23.17 -8.58
C VAL A 470 4.80 23.83 -9.87
N VAL A 471 5.41 23.45 -10.98
CA VAL A 471 4.92 23.72 -12.35
C VAL A 471 4.94 22.41 -13.15
N ASN A 472 3.84 22.13 -13.84
CA ASN A 472 3.65 20.96 -14.69
C ASN A 472 3.47 21.40 -16.13
N TYR A 473 3.99 20.60 -17.07
CA TYR A 473 3.91 20.82 -18.50
C TYR A 473 3.35 19.58 -19.17
N TYR A 474 2.25 19.74 -19.90
CA TYR A 474 1.57 18.64 -20.58
C TYR A 474 1.67 18.73 -22.11
N ASP A 475 1.34 17.61 -22.75
CA ASP A 475 1.04 17.43 -24.18
C ASP A 475 2.22 17.53 -25.16
N HIS A 476 3.15 18.46 -24.95
CA HIS A 476 4.31 18.64 -25.84
C HIS A 476 5.47 19.40 -25.15
N TYR A 477 6.69 19.12 -25.60
CA TYR A 477 7.92 19.73 -25.08
C TYR A 477 8.16 21.15 -25.58
N ASP A 478 7.50 21.55 -26.68
CA ASP A 478 7.68 22.86 -27.27
C ASP A 478 7.34 23.96 -26.28
N ASN A 479 8.03 25.10 -26.41
CA ASN A 479 7.71 26.32 -25.67
C ASN A 479 7.86 26.20 -24.14
N ILE A 480 8.65 25.23 -23.64
CA ILE A 480 9.00 25.14 -22.21
C ILE A 480 10.29 25.95 -21.98
N PRO A 481 10.25 27.08 -21.25
CA PRO A 481 11.42 27.91 -21.06
C PRO A 481 12.51 27.17 -20.28
N PHE A 482 13.74 27.20 -20.81
CA PHE A 482 14.92 26.60 -20.19
C PHE A 482 14.79 25.10 -19.89
N LEU A 483 13.99 24.37 -20.68
CA LEU A 483 13.84 22.92 -20.54
C LEU A 483 15.21 22.23 -20.59
N PRO A 484 15.67 21.59 -19.50
CA PRO A 484 16.94 20.88 -19.51
C PRO A 484 16.82 19.58 -20.29
N HIS A 485 17.96 19.11 -20.83
CA HIS A 485 18.08 17.81 -21.47
C HIS A 485 16.96 17.57 -22.51
N ASN A 486 16.71 18.51 -23.43
CA ASN A 486 15.62 18.42 -24.39
C ASN A 486 15.93 17.43 -25.54
N GLU A 487 15.26 16.28 -25.54
CA GLU A 487 15.35 15.25 -26.59
C GLU A 487 14.05 15.10 -27.38
N SER A 488 13.18 16.12 -27.39
CA SER A 488 11.83 16.06 -27.98
C SER A 488 11.78 15.60 -29.44
N ALA A 489 12.84 15.85 -30.22
CA ALA A 489 12.96 15.40 -31.61
C ALA A 489 12.80 13.87 -31.79
N ASN A 490 13.08 13.09 -30.74
CA ASN A 490 12.96 11.62 -30.75
C ASN A 490 11.65 11.12 -30.11
N PHE A 491 10.85 12.00 -29.49
CA PHE A 491 9.72 11.62 -28.63
C PHE A 491 8.50 12.52 -28.85
N ALA A 492 7.77 12.34 -29.96
CA ALA A 492 6.70 13.27 -30.37
C ALA A 492 5.27 12.93 -29.88
N ASN A 493 4.98 11.67 -29.51
CA ASN A 493 3.62 11.21 -29.20
C ASN A 493 3.26 11.41 -27.71
N THR A 494 3.03 12.65 -27.30
CA THR A 494 2.89 13.00 -25.87
C THR A 494 1.58 13.69 -25.48
N LYS A 495 0.62 13.79 -26.40
CA LYS A 495 -0.70 14.39 -26.12
C LYS A 495 -1.38 13.70 -24.94
N GLY A 496 -1.83 14.48 -23.96
CA GLY A 496 -2.44 14.01 -22.72
C GLY A 496 -1.46 13.74 -21.58
N LEU A 497 -0.16 13.62 -21.86
CA LEU A 497 0.87 13.17 -20.90
C LEU A 497 1.61 14.36 -20.25
N LEU A 498 2.14 14.14 -19.04
CA LEU A 498 2.99 15.09 -18.31
C LEU A 498 4.44 15.02 -18.82
N VAL A 499 4.81 15.89 -19.76
CA VAL A 499 6.12 15.86 -20.42
C VAL A 499 7.25 16.40 -19.56
N ALA A 500 6.95 17.36 -18.68
CA ALA A 500 7.93 17.89 -17.73
C ALA A 500 7.24 18.45 -16.50
N SER A 501 7.98 18.55 -15.41
CA SER A 501 7.60 19.29 -14.22
C SER A 501 8.83 19.91 -13.59
N LYS A 502 8.62 20.87 -12.70
CA LYS A 502 9.66 21.35 -11.80
C LYS A 502 9.08 21.68 -10.43
N VAL A 503 9.81 21.32 -9.39
CA VAL A 503 9.42 21.53 -7.99
C VAL A 503 10.42 22.44 -7.31
N LYS A 504 9.94 23.39 -6.51
CA LYS A 504 10.79 24.35 -5.81
C LYS A 504 11.54 23.67 -4.67
N VAL A 505 12.80 24.04 -4.43
CA VAL A 505 13.48 23.73 -3.18
C VAL A 505 12.98 24.70 -2.11
N LEU A 506 12.19 24.22 -1.15
CA LEU A 506 11.56 25.09 -0.16
C LEU A 506 12.61 25.80 0.71
N GLY A 507 12.36 27.07 1.02
CA GLY A 507 13.31 27.95 1.73
C GLY A 507 14.34 28.63 0.82
N THR A 508 14.29 28.42 -0.50
CA THR A 508 15.14 29.13 -1.48
C THR A 508 14.36 30.15 -2.30
N THR A 509 15.08 31.05 -2.97
CA THR A 509 14.52 31.99 -3.97
C THR A 509 14.68 31.38 -5.36
N ASP A 510 13.57 31.05 -6.02
CA ASP A 510 13.48 30.58 -7.41
C ASP A 510 14.41 29.43 -7.83
N GLN A 511 14.80 28.54 -6.91
CA GLN A 511 15.51 27.31 -7.26
C GLN A 511 14.54 26.15 -7.42
N PHE A 512 14.56 25.53 -8.58
CA PHE A 512 13.68 24.41 -8.94
C PHE A 512 14.49 23.19 -9.38
N LEU A 513 14.00 22.01 -9.01
CA LEU A 513 14.46 20.73 -9.52
C LEU A 513 13.54 20.30 -10.66
N TRP A 514 14.10 20.07 -11.83
CA TRP A 514 13.36 19.63 -13.02
C TRP A 514 13.21 18.13 -13.10
N THR A 515 12.06 17.67 -13.61
CA THR A 515 11.86 16.32 -14.12
C THR A 515 11.31 16.40 -15.54
N VAL A 516 11.87 15.66 -16.48
CA VAL A 516 11.43 15.58 -17.88
C VAL A 516 11.21 14.12 -18.23
N ASN A 517 10.00 13.79 -18.67
CA ASN A 517 9.59 12.42 -19.02
C ASN A 517 9.54 12.28 -20.53
N TYR A 518 10.09 11.19 -21.07
CA TYR A 518 10.06 10.82 -22.47
C TYR A 518 9.31 9.52 -22.66
N TYR A 519 8.44 9.50 -23.66
CA TYR A 519 7.44 8.45 -23.84
C TYR A 519 7.63 7.70 -25.17
N ASP A 520 7.36 6.40 -25.15
CA ASP A 520 7.15 5.67 -26.39
C ASP A 520 5.76 5.95 -26.99
N ARG A 521 5.48 5.36 -28.15
CA ARG A 521 4.20 5.53 -28.86
C ARG A 521 2.99 4.94 -28.10
N GLU A 522 3.22 4.08 -27.11
CA GLU A 522 2.17 3.53 -26.24
C GLU A 522 1.94 4.40 -24.99
N GLY A 523 2.66 5.52 -24.85
CA GLY A 523 2.53 6.45 -23.72
C GLY A 523 3.22 5.97 -22.45
N ARG A 524 4.14 5.00 -22.55
CA ARG A 524 4.95 4.54 -21.41
C ARG A 524 6.23 5.36 -21.31
N VAL A 525 6.63 5.70 -20.09
CA VAL A 525 7.90 6.43 -19.85
C VAL A 525 9.06 5.51 -20.21
N VAL A 526 9.85 5.87 -21.22
CA VAL A 526 11.06 5.15 -21.64
C VAL A 526 12.34 5.83 -21.18
N LYS A 527 12.27 7.12 -20.84
CA LYS A 527 13.40 7.85 -20.27
C LYS A 527 12.91 8.99 -19.39
N THR A 528 13.59 9.23 -18.28
CA THR A 528 13.35 10.35 -17.38
C THR A 528 14.67 11.05 -17.09
N TYR A 529 14.69 12.37 -17.21
CA TYR A 529 15.73 13.23 -16.66
C TYR A 529 15.21 13.87 -15.37
N SER A 530 15.94 13.79 -14.26
CA SER A 530 15.53 14.40 -12.98
C SER A 530 16.71 15.09 -12.29
N GLN A 531 16.63 16.39 -12.03
CA GLN A 531 17.62 17.09 -11.21
C GLN A 531 17.46 16.78 -9.74
N HIS A 532 18.56 16.85 -9.00
CA HIS A 532 18.58 16.63 -7.56
C HIS A 532 19.37 17.69 -6.80
N TYR A 533 19.11 17.78 -5.50
CA TYR A 533 19.68 18.80 -4.63
C TYR A 533 20.82 18.23 -3.79
N LEU A 534 22.02 18.26 -4.37
CA LEU A 534 23.26 17.85 -3.71
C LEU A 534 24.12 19.07 -3.36
N ALA A 535 24.94 18.96 -2.32
CA ALA A 535 25.84 20.03 -1.85
C ALA A 535 25.14 21.36 -1.50
N GLY A 536 23.82 21.34 -1.26
CA GLY A 536 23.07 22.52 -0.85
C GLY A 536 22.81 23.51 -1.97
N ALA A 537 22.85 23.08 -3.24
CA ALA A 537 22.55 23.91 -4.39
C ALA A 537 21.87 23.11 -5.52
N VAL A 538 21.05 23.80 -6.31
CA VAL A 538 20.63 23.29 -7.62
C VAL A 538 21.79 23.47 -8.60
N SER A 539 22.15 22.40 -9.32
CA SER A 539 23.27 22.39 -10.26
C SER A 539 22.88 21.65 -11.55
N THR A 540 23.36 22.13 -12.69
CA THR A 540 23.21 21.46 -13.98
C THR A 540 23.99 20.15 -14.07
N SER A 541 24.99 19.96 -13.21
CA SER A 541 25.82 18.76 -13.12
C SER A 541 25.25 17.70 -12.15
N ASN A 542 24.10 17.98 -11.52
CA ASN A 542 23.46 17.13 -10.51
C ASN A 542 22.09 16.67 -10.99
N TYR A 543 22.05 15.50 -11.63
CA TYR A 543 20.83 14.92 -12.19
C TYR A 543 20.91 13.40 -12.33
N ASP A 544 19.76 12.78 -12.52
CA ASP A 544 19.59 11.39 -12.89
C ASP A 544 19.05 11.29 -14.33
N ILE A 545 19.60 10.37 -15.12
CA ILE A 545 18.95 9.86 -16.33
C ILE A 545 18.51 8.43 -16.03
N THR A 546 17.22 8.16 -16.10
CA THR A 546 16.66 6.82 -15.94
C THR A 546 16.04 6.35 -17.23
N GLU A 547 16.49 5.22 -17.78
CA GLU A 547 16.00 4.64 -19.04
C GLU A 547 15.28 3.32 -18.75
N HIS A 548 14.12 3.12 -19.37
CA HIS A 548 13.28 1.95 -19.18
C HIS A 548 13.12 1.17 -20.49
N VAL A 549 13.25 -0.15 -20.40
CA VAL A 549 12.91 -1.07 -21.49
C VAL A 549 11.66 -1.85 -21.07
N TRP A 550 10.59 -1.72 -21.84
CA TRP A 550 9.33 -2.40 -21.60
C TRP A 550 9.24 -3.69 -22.42
N LYS A 551 8.57 -4.69 -21.87
CA LYS A 551 8.07 -5.83 -22.63
C LYS A 551 6.82 -5.43 -23.41
N PHE A 552 6.47 -6.22 -24.42
CA PHE A 552 5.27 -5.98 -25.23
C PHE A 552 3.98 -6.01 -24.38
N ASP A 553 3.95 -6.85 -23.34
CA ASP A 553 2.83 -6.97 -22.40
C ASP A 553 2.75 -5.84 -21.36
N GLY A 554 3.62 -4.83 -21.44
CA GLY A 554 3.64 -3.68 -20.52
C GLY A 554 4.44 -3.90 -19.24
N ASN A 555 5.02 -5.08 -18.99
CA ASN A 555 5.90 -5.29 -17.85
C ASN A 555 7.27 -4.63 -18.06
N LEU A 556 7.84 -4.02 -17.02
CA LEU A 556 9.16 -3.38 -17.09
C LEU A 556 10.27 -4.45 -17.16
N ARG A 557 11.01 -4.54 -18.27
CA ARG A 557 12.10 -5.52 -18.42
C ARG A 557 13.37 -5.09 -17.68
N SER A 558 13.73 -3.82 -17.80
CA SER A 558 14.92 -3.26 -17.16
C SER A 558 14.81 -1.75 -16.98
N SER A 559 15.50 -1.24 -15.97
CA SER A 559 15.71 0.16 -15.68
C SER A 559 17.21 0.45 -15.56
N VAL A 560 17.70 1.49 -16.22
CA VAL A 560 19.09 1.95 -16.08
C VAL A 560 19.07 3.38 -15.56
N ARG A 561 19.45 3.58 -14.30
CA ARG A 561 19.64 4.91 -13.72
C ARG A 561 21.13 5.27 -13.79
N ARG A 562 21.46 6.37 -14.44
CA ARG A 562 22.77 7.02 -14.37
C ARG A 562 22.63 8.25 -13.49
N HIS A 563 23.23 8.17 -12.31
CA HIS A 563 23.23 9.22 -11.32
C HIS A 563 24.46 10.08 -11.47
N TYR A 564 24.28 11.33 -11.88
CA TYR A 564 25.34 12.33 -12.04
C TYR A 564 25.39 13.23 -10.80
N ALA A 565 26.55 13.27 -10.16
CA ALA A 565 26.87 14.13 -9.02
C ALA A 565 28.19 14.84 -9.30
N ASN A 566 28.13 16.16 -9.52
CA ASN A 566 29.28 16.98 -9.95
C ASN A 566 30.01 16.37 -11.17
N ASP A 567 29.23 15.98 -12.18
CA ASP A 567 29.68 15.34 -13.43
C ASP A 567 30.30 13.94 -13.28
N GLN A 568 30.41 13.40 -12.06
CA GLN A 568 30.74 11.99 -11.83
C GLN A 568 29.47 11.15 -11.92
N SER A 569 29.52 10.02 -12.63
CA SER A 569 28.35 9.16 -12.83
C SER A 569 28.46 7.85 -12.06
N THR A 570 27.42 7.49 -11.32
CA THR A 570 27.18 6.12 -10.84
C THR A 570 26.08 5.48 -11.69
N LYS A 571 26.34 4.30 -12.26
CA LYS A 571 25.37 3.57 -13.09
C LYS A 571 24.73 2.47 -12.25
N ILE A 572 23.40 2.42 -12.23
CA ILE A 572 22.61 1.41 -11.53
C ILE A 572 21.68 0.76 -12.57
N VAL A 573 21.88 -0.52 -12.82
CA VAL A 573 21.05 -1.31 -13.74
C VAL A 573 20.21 -2.25 -12.90
N THR A 574 18.88 -2.15 -13.03
CA THR A 574 17.94 -3.10 -12.44
C THR A 574 17.25 -3.88 -13.56
N ARG A 575 17.24 -5.21 -13.47
CA ARG A 575 16.60 -6.08 -14.45
C ARG A 575 15.55 -6.94 -13.75
N TYR A 576 14.40 -7.10 -14.40
CA TYR A 576 13.28 -7.85 -13.87
C TYR A 576 12.95 -9.04 -14.75
N GLU A 577 12.66 -10.16 -14.10
CA GLU A 577 12.06 -11.32 -14.74
C GLU A 577 10.66 -11.55 -14.21
N TYR A 578 9.82 -12.11 -15.07
CA TYR A 578 8.42 -12.38 -14.78
C TYR A 578 8.11 -13.78 -15.24
N ASP A 579 7.21 -14.44 -14.53
CA ASP A 579 6.65 -15.70 -15.00
C ASP A 579 5.71 -15.47 -16.20
N HIS A 580 5.24 -16.58 -16.77
CA HIS A 580 4.33 -16.56 -17.91
C HIS A 580 2.94 -15.99 -17.56
N MET A 581 2.64 -15.66 -16.30
CA MET A 581 1.43 -14.94 -15.87
C MET A 581 1.68 -13.45 -15.60
N GLY A 582 2.92 -12.97 -15.72
CA GLY A 582 3.28 -11.57 -15.49
C GLY A 582 3.53 -11.23 -14.02
N ARG A 583 3.68 -12.22 -13.14
CA ARG A 583 4.14 -12.00 -11.75
C ARG A 583 5.65 -11.89 -11.74
N LYS A 584 6.21 -10.96 -10.95
CA LYS A 584 7.66 -10.79 -10.83
C LYS A 584 8.30 -12.06 -10.24
N ALA A 585 9.26 -12.62 -10.95
CA ALA A 585 9.98 -13.84 -10.58
C ALA A 585 11.40 -13.57 -10.09
N ALA A 586 12.06 -12.51 -10.57
CA ALA A 586 13.37 -12.11 -10.06
C ALA A 586 13.65 -10.62 -10.25
N THR A 587 14.47 -10.08 -9.37
CA THR A 587 15.07 -8.74 -9.47
C THR A 587 16.59 -8.89 -9.40
N PHE A 588 17.27 -8.34 -10.39
CA PHE A 588 18.72 -8.30 -10.49
C PHE A 588 19.21 -6.85 -10.45
N GLU A 589 20.40 -6.62 -9.90
CA GLU A 589 21.04 -5.31 -9.85
C GLU A 589 22.52 -5.39 -10.23
N ASP A 590 23.00 -4.43 -11.01
CA ASP A 590 24.41 -4.23 -11.33
C ASP A 590 24.75 -2.75 -11.16
N ILE A 591 25.78 -2.45 -10.37
CA ILE A 591 26.23 -1.09 -10.10
C ILE A 591 27.64 -0.92 -10.68
N ASN A 592 27.82 0.12 -11.50
CA ASN A 592 29.07 0.46 -12.17
C ASN A 592 29.68 -0.69 -13.00
N ASP A 593 28.82 -1.54 -13.56
CA ASP A 593 29.24 -2.69 -14.37
C ASP A 593 30.17 -3.66 -13.60
N ALA A 594 30.02 -3.71 -12.26
CA ALA A 594 30.78 -4.57 -11.36
C ALA A 594 30.31 -6.04 -11.40
N GLY A 595 29.17 -6.30 -12.04
CA GLY A 595 28.61 -7.63 -12.23
C GLY A 595 27.24 -7.76 -11.56
N GLU A 596 26.36 -8.48 -12.23
CA GLU A 596 24.96 -8.62 -11.81
C GLU A 596 24.81 -9.48 -10.53
N VAL A 597 24.06 -8.96 -9.57
CA VAL A 597 23.64 -9.62 -8.34
C VAL A 597 22.15 -9.92 -8.41
N ASN A 598 21.76 -11.17 -8.17
CA ASN A 598 20.35 -11.50 -7.94
C ASN A 598 19.96 -11.02 -6.53
N LEU A 599 19.26 -9.90 -6.47
CA LEU A 599 18.74 -9.34 -5.23
C LEU A 599 17.67 -10.26 -4.63
N SER A 600 16.71 -10.66 -5.46
CA SER A 600 15.60 -11.52 -5.06
C SER A 600 15.16 -12.47 -6.17
N PHE A 601 14.86 -13.72 -5.81
CA PHE A 601 14.08 -14.66 -6.61
C PHE A 601 12.79 -15.00 -5.87
N LEU A 602 11.66 -15.01 -6.58
CA LEU A 602 10.31 -15.19 -6.07
C LEU A 602 9.64 -16.38 -6.78
N ALA A 603 9.20 -17.37 -6.00
CA ALA A 603 8.43 -18.50 -6.51
C ALA A 603 7.02 -18.51 -5.93
N TYR A 604 6.04 -18.84 -6.77
CA TYR A 604 4.63 -18.86 -6.40
C TYR A 604 4.07 -20.28 -6.34
N ASN A 605 3.00 -20.47 -5.57
CA ASN A 605 2.21 -21.69 -5.56
C ASN A 605 1.20 -21.72 -6.73
N GLU A 606 0.50 -22.83 -6.84
CA GLU A 606 -0.41 -23.21 -7.92
C GLU A 606 -1.60 -22.26 -8.03
N ILE A 607 -1.97 -21.55 -6.96
CA ILE A 607 -3.11 -20.63 -6.91
C ILE A 607 -2.74 -19.14 -6.93
N GLY A 608 -1.46 -18.79 -6.99
CA GLY A 608 -1.06 -17.39 -7.14
C GLY A 608 -0.14 -16.83 -6.06
N GLN A 609 -0.04 -17.45 -4.89
CA GLN A 609 0.57 -16.84 -3.70
C GLN A 609 2.08 -17.09 -3.65
N LEU A 610 2.84 -16.15 -3.11
CA LEU A 610 4.30 -16.28 -2.94
C LEU A 610 4.61 -17.41 -1.96
N LYS A 611 5.30 -18.47 -2.38
CA LYS A 611 5.67 -19.61 -1.52
C LYS A 611 7.13 -19.59 -1.08
N GLU A 612 8.00 -18.96 -1.85
CA GLU A 612 9.43 -18.92 -1.55
C GLU A 612 10.04 -17.63 -2.07
N LYS A 613 10.91 -17.03 -1.25
CA LYS A 613 11.73 -15.87 -1.58
C LYS A 613 13.18 -16.20 -1.28
N LYS A 614 14.08 -15.95 -2.23
CA LYS A 614 15.51 -16.19 -2.06
C LYS A 614 16.30 -14.91 -2.30
N LEU A 615 17.22 -14.58 -1.41
CA LEU A 615 18.00 -13.35 -1.42
C LEU A 615 19.48 -13.63 -1.71
N HIS A 616 20.15 -12.62 -2.28
CA HIS A 616 21.58 -12.61 -2.58
C HIS A 616 22.07 -13.88 -3.30
N ASN A 617 21.81 -13.98 -4.60
CA ASN A 617 22.20 -15.14 -5.40
C ASN A 617 21.74 -16.48 -4.80
N GLU A 618 20.56 -16.45 -4.16
CA GLU A 618 19.94 -17.58 -3.46
C GLU A 618 20.66 -18.08 -2.20
N SER A 619 21.53 -17.27 -1.60
CA SER A 619 22.28 -17.62 -0.38
C SER A 619 21.40 -17.69 0.87
N GLN A 620 20.27 -16.97 0.87
CA GLN A 620 19.30 -16.95 1.95
C GLN A 620 17.91 -17.28 1.38
N THR A 621 17.16 -18.17 2.02
CA THR A 621 15.84 -18.61 1.54
C THR A 621 14.80 -18.47 2.64
N THR A 622 13.67 -17.86 2.30
CA THR A 622 12.49 -17.70 3.14
C THR A 622 11.29 -18.40 2.50
N LYS A 623 10.66 -19.33 3.22
CA LYS A 623 9.46 -20.06 2.80
C LYS A 623 8.22 -19.49 3.46
N LEU A 624 7.15 -19.33 2.69
CA LEU A 624 5.89 -18.73 3.15
C LEU A 624 4.74 -19.73 3.06
N ALA A 625 3.88 -19.70 4.06
CA ALA A 625 2.63 -20.46 4.09
C ALA A 625 1.47 -19.60 4.55
N TYR A 626 0.26 -19.93 4.08
CA TYR A 626 -0.97 -19.18 4.32
C TYR A 626 -2.05 -20.08 4.93
N ASN A 627 -3.01 -19.47 5.61
CA ASN A 627 -4.23 -20.17 6.04
C ASN A 627 -5.28 -20.24 4.91
N GLU A 628 -6.44 -20.81 5.21
CA GLU A 628 -7.55 -21.01 4.28
C GLU A 628 -8.15 -19.71 3.73
N ARG A 629 -7.94 -18.58 4.44
CA ARG A 629 -8.35 -17.24 4.03
C ARG A 629 -7.28 -16.50 3.23
N GLY A 630 -6.13 -17.13 3.00
CA GLY A 630 -4.98 -16.52 2.33
C GLY A 630 -4.16 -15.58 3.23
N TRP A 631 -4.38 -15.58 4.54
CA TRP A 631 -3.56 -14.81 5.48
C TRP A 631 -2.22 -15.49 5.71
N LEU A 632 -1.15 -14.72 5.82
CA LEU A 632 0.18 -15.23 6.11
C LEU A 632 0.16 -15.96 7.46
N LYS A 633 0.56 -17.23 7.47
CA LYS A 633 0.64 -18.08 8.66
C LYS A 633 2.08 -18.31 9.09
N SER A 634 3.02 -18.36 8.15
CA SER A 634 4.44 -18.43 8.48
C SER A 634 5.31 -17.83 7.40
N SER A 635 6.47 -17.34 7.84
CA SER A 635 7.60 -16.93 7.01
C SER A 635 8.85 -17.49 7.68
N LYS A 636 9.49 -18.50 7.09
CA LYS A 636 10.56 -19.27 7.76
C LYS A 636 11.86 -19.24 6.98
N SER A 637 12.95 -18.93 7.66
CA SER A 637 14.32 -18.98 7.15
C SER A 637 15.32 -19.39 8.23
N ASN A 638 16.58 -19.58 7.88
CA ASN A 638 17.59 -19.94 8.88
C ASN A 638 17.90 -18.81 9.87
N GLU A 639 17.75 -17.55 9.46
CA GLU A 639 18.17 -16.37 10.21
C GLU A 639 17.03 -15.69 10.97
N PHE A 640 15.85 -15.64 10.36
CA PHE A 640 14.64 -15.12 10.98
C PHE A 640 13.42 -15.90 10.48
N SER A 641 12.66 -16.43 11.43
CA SER A 641 11.41 -17.13 11.17
C SER A 641 10.31 -16.56 12.04
N MET A 642 9.10 -16.49 11.51
CA MET A 642 7.88 -16.20 12.25
C MET A 642 6.74 -17.14 11.90
N GLU A 643 5.86 -17.34 12.88
CA GLU A 643 4.53 -17.91 12.73
C GLU A 643 3.49 -16.93 13.29
N LEU A 644 2.43 -16.70 12.53
CA LEU A 644 1.28 -15.92 12.94
C LEU A 644 0.11 -16.86 13.24
N LYS A 645 -0.46 -16.70 14.43
CA LYS A 645 -1.61 -17.47 14.91
C LYS A 645 -2.81 -16.54 15.02
N TYR A 646 -3.94 -17.00 14.47
CA TYR A 646 -5.18 -16.24 14.43
C TYR A 646 -6.22 -16.98 15.28
N ASN A 647 -7.03 -17.81 14.63
CA ASN A 647 -8.00 -18.69 15.28
C ASN A 647 -7.35 -19.93 15.92
N ASP A 648 -6.13 -20.29 15.47
CA ASP A 648 -5.30 -21.35 16.04
C ASP A 648 -4.41 -20.84 17.19
N ALA A 649 -4.93 -19.91 17.98
CA ALA A 649 -4.27 -19.26 19.10
C ALA A 649 -3.74 -20.27 20.14
N VAL A 650 -2.61 -19.91 20.77
CA VAL A 650 -1.89 -20.71 21.77
C VAL A 650 -1.45 -19.84 22.95
N ASN A 651 -0.87 -20.46 23.99
CA ASN A 651 -0.28 -19.76 25.15
C ASN A 651 -1.25 -18.80 25.86
N GLY A 652 -2.54 -19.19 25.95
CA GLY A 652 -3.59 -18.41 26.60
C GLY A 652 -4.12 -17.22 25.80
N ALA A 653 -3.69 -17.02 24.56
CA ALA A 653 -4.25 -16.01 23.68
C ALA A 653 -5.71 -16.30 23.29
N GLN A 654 -6.48 -15.24 23.07
CA GLN A 654 -7.85 -15.34 22.57
C GLN A 654 -7.84 -15.52 21.05
N ALA A 655 -8.47 -16.59 20.56
CA ALA A 655 -8.61 -16.86 19.14
C ALA A 655 -9.23 -15.67 18.40
N GLN A 656 -8.65 -15.30 17.26
CA GLN A 656 -9.09 -14.21 16.41
C GLN A 656 -9.53 -14.74 15.05
N PHE A 657 -10.73 -14.36 14.61
CA PHE A 657 -11.36 -14.84 13.38
C PHE A 657 -11.55 -13.74 12.33
N ASN A 658 -11.34 -12.49 12.71
CA ASN A 658 -11.55 -11.29 11.88
C ASN A 658 -10.27 -10.76 11.20
N GLY A 659 -9.13 -11.45 11.35
CA GLY A 659 -7.84 -11.07 10.76
C GLY A 659 -6.81 -10.56 11.75
N ASN A 660 -7.22 -10.25 12.99
CA ASN A 660 -6.26 -9.94 14.04
C ASN A 660 -5.34 -11.11 14.35
N ILE A 661 -4.09 -10.80 14.66
CA ILE A 661 -3.10 -11.79 15.08
C ILE A 661 -3.25 -12.00 16.59
N ALA A 662 -3.58 -13.22 17.02
CA ALA A 662 -3.68 -13.61 18.42
C ALA A 662 -2.30 -13.88 19.04
N ASN A 663 -1.43 -14.57 18.30
CA ASN A 663 -0.02 -14.75 18.66
C ASN A 663 0.89 -14.52 17.47
N GLN A 664 2.08 -13.99 17.76
CA GLN A 664 3.23 -14.06 16.87
C GLN A 664 4.31 -14.86 17.58
N ARG A 665 4.81 -15.91 16.95
CA ARG A 665 6.00 -16.65 17.41
C ARG A 665 7.15 -16.34 16.48
N TRP A 666 8.35 -16.14 17.00
CA TRP A 666 9.52 -15.90 16.15
C TRP A 666 10.80 -16.51 16.72
N GLY A 667 11.80 -16.60 15.87
CA GLY A 667 13.09 -17.21 16.16
C GLY A 667 13.88 -17.38 14.87
N ALA A 668 14.57 -18.52 14.75
CA ALA A 668 15.46 -18.83 13.63
C ALA A 668 15.29 -20.31 13.25
N GLY A 669 15.31 -20.62 11.95
CA GLY A 669 14.99 -21.95 11.44
C GLY A 669 13.58 -22.37 11.86
N ASP A 670 13.45 -23.58 12.40
CA ASP A 670 12.18 -24.09 12.94
C ASP A 670 12.01 -23.87 14.44
N VAL A 671 13.01 -23.28 15.12
CA VAL A 671 12.97 -23.05 16.56
C VAL A 671 12.44 -21.63 16.81
N LEU A 672 11.20 -21.56 17.31
CA LEU A 672 10.49 -20.30 17.60
C LEU A 672 10.26 -20.16 19.12
N PRO A 673 11.29 -19.79 19.90
CA PRO A 673 11.21 -19.72 21.36
C PRO A 673 10.51 -18.44 21.83
N TYR A 674 10.46 -17.40 21.01
CA TYR A 674 9.89 -16.11 21.37
C TYR A 674 8.44 -16.05 20.95
N THR A 675 7.58 -15.53 21.83
CA THR A 675 6.14 -15.42 21.56
C THR A 675 5.59 -14.10 22.08
N TYR A 676 4.83 -13.41 21.23
CA TYR A 676 3.90 -12.37 21.61
C TYR A 676 2.49 -12.95 21.75
N VAL A 677 1.82 -12.57 22.82
CA VAL A 677 0.38 -12.75 23.03
C VAL A 677 -0.28 -11.39 22.89
N TYR A 678 -1.16 -11.24 21.92
CA TYR A 678 -1.91 -10.00 21.70
C TYR A 678 -3.33 -10.14 22.25
N GLY A 679 -3.85 -9.06 22.79
CA GLY A 679 -5.25 -8.95 23.19
C GLY A 679 -5.86 -7.69 22.59
N TYR A 680 -7.10 -7.80 22.15
CA TYR A 680 -7.86 -6.72 21.54
C TYR A 680 -9.15 -6.51 22.30
N ASP A 681 -9.68 -5.29 22.28
CA ASP A 681 -11.06 -5.08 22.67
C ASP A 681 -12.01 -5.45 21.53
N ARG A 682 -13.32 -5.39 21.81
CA ARG A 682 -14.35 -5.71 20.84
C ARG A 682 -14.55 -4.64 19.76
N LEU A 683 -13.82 -3.52 19.85
CA LEU A 683 -13.77 -2.47 18.82
C LEU A 683 -12.56 -2.63 17.90
N ASN A 684 -11.88 -3.78 17.97
CA ASN A 684 -10.71 -4.11 17.16
C ASN A 684 -9.45 -3.28 17.48
N ARG A 685 -9.36 -2.71 18.69
CA ARG A 685 -8.20 -1.93 19.14
C ARG A 685 -7.26 -2.80 19.98
N LEU A 686 -5.95 -2.63 19.83
CA LEU A 686 -4.96 -3.41 20.59
C LEU A 686 -4.99 -3.02 22.07
N LYS A 687 -5.24 -3.95 22.98
CA LYS A 687 -5.27 -3.72 24.43
C LYS A 687 -3.98 -4.14 25.12
N GLN A 688 -3.32 -5.15 24.60
CA GLN A 688 -2.06 -5.62 25.13
C GLN A 688 -1.24 -6.34 24.06
N GLY A 689 0.07 -6.30 24.23
CA GLY A 689 1.01 -7.18 23.53
C GLY A 689 2.13 -7.56 24.48
N THR A 690 2.20 -8.83 24.87
CA THR A 690 3.17 -9.32 25.87
C THR A 690 4.09 -10.37 25.25
N ALA A 691 5.39 -10.09 25.21
CA ALA A 691 6.41 -11.01 24.79
C ALA A 691 6.82 -11.97 25.91
N SER A 692 7.25 -13.17 25.52
CA SER A 692 7.81 -14.20 26.39
C SER A 692 8.97 -14.93 25.68
N GLY A 693 9.87 -15.53 26.46
CA GLY A 693 11.05 -16.23 25.96
C GLY A 693 12.27 -15.34 25.66
N LEU A 694 12.12 -14.02 25.68
CA LEU A 694 13.21 -13.05 25.53
C LEU A 694 14.00 -12.91 26.84
N SER A 695 15.28 -12.51 26.76
CA SER A 695 16.11 -12.20 27.93
C SER A 695 15.79 -10.85 28.59
N TYR A 696 14.94 -10.06 27.95
CA TYR A 696 14.46 -8.76 28.40
C TYR A 696 12.94 -8.70 28.24
N GLN A 697 12.30 -7.80 28.98
CA GLN A 697 10.85 -7.64 28.91
C GLN A 697 10.46 -6.80 27.70
N MET A 698 9.35 -7.20 27.07
CA MET A 698 8.60 -6.38 26.12
C MET A 698 7.13 -6.64 26.32
N ALA A 699 6.46 -5.78 27.07
CA ALA A 699 5.01 -5.83 27.25
C ALA A 699 4.42 -4.43 27.13
N GLU A 700 3.33 -4.27 26.37
CA GLU A 700 2.50 -3.07 26.37
C GLU A 700 1.10 -3.39 26.86
N GLN A 701 0.55 -2.51 27.70
CA GLN A 701 -0.85 -2.51 28.11
C GLN A 701 -1.43 -1.13 27.85
N VAL A 702 -2.56 -1.07 27.13
CA VAL A 702 -3.08 0.18 26.58
C VAL A 702 -4.57 0.31 26.87
N GLU A 703 -4.95 1.46 27.41
CA GLU A 703 -6.34 1.88 27.58
C GLU A 703 -6.66 3.04 26.63
N TYR A 704 -7.93 3.18 26.28
CA TYR A 704 -8.38 4.17 25.31
C TYR A 704 -9.55 4.98 25.83
N ASP A 705 -9.62 6.23 25.41
CA ASP A 705 -10.81 7.06 25.55
C ASP A 705 -11.85 6.70 24.45
N VAL A 706 -12.99 7.40 24.39
CA VAL A 706 -14.07 7.09 23.44
C VAL A 706 -13.75 7.54 22.00
N MET A 707 -12.73 8.36 21.80
CA MET A 707 -12.18 8.72 20.49
C MET A 707 -11.03 7.80 20.08
N GLY A 708 -10.64 6.85 20.93
CA GLY A 708 -9.51 5.98 20.68
C GLY A 708 -8.15 6.65 20.90
N ASN A 709 -8.09 7.79 21.58
CA ASN A 709 -6.82 8.28 22.11
C ASN A 709 -6.33 7.32 23.20
N ILE A 710 -5.02 7.06 23.24
CA ILE A 710 -4.39 6.30 24.33
C ILE A 710 -4.61 7.07 25.63
N SER A 711 -5.39 6.56 26.57
CA SER A 711 -5.60 7.20 27.88
C SER A 711 -4.57 6.74 28.92
N SER A 712 -4.03 5.52 28.75
CA SER A 712 -2.99 4.96 29.59
C SER A 712 -2.11 4.02 28.77
N LEU A 713 -0.79 4.13 28.92
CA LEU A 713 0.19 3.21 28.34
C LEU A 713 1.17 2.74 29.41
N GLY A 714 1.10 1.45 29.74
CA GLY A 714 2.05 0.76 30.59
C GLY A 714 3.03 -0.06 29.77
N ARG A 715 4.31 -0.04 30.16
CA ARG A 715 5.34 -0.90 29.57
C ARG A 715 6.04 -1.73 30.64
N ASP A 716 6.31 -2.99 30.33
CA ASP A 716 7.16 -3.88 31.13
C ASP A 716 6.78 -3.97 32.63
N GLY A 717 5.46 -3.95 32.89
CA GLY A 717 4.91 -4.02 34.25
C GLY A 717 5.15 -2.78 35.12
N GLN A 718 5.67 -1.69 34.55
CA GLN A 718 5.83 -0.42 35.24
C GLN A 718 4.47 0.27 35.45
N VAL A 719 4.43 1.24 36.37
CA VAL A 719 3.25 2.09 36.57
C VAL A 719 2.88 2.74 35.22
N PRO A 720 1.64 2.56 34.73
CA PRO A 720 1.24 3.13 33.46
C PRO A 720 1.30 4.65 33.48
N ASN A 721 1.77 5.23 32.38
CA ASN A 721 1.68 6.67 32.17
C ASN A 721 0.26 7.02 31.71
N LEU A 722 -0.37 7.98 32.39
CA LEU A 722 -1.68 8.50 31.99
C LEU A 722 -1.52 9.66 31.03
N TYR A 723 -2.37 9.69 30.01
CA TYR A 723 -2.33 10.67 28.94
C TYR A 723 -3.54 11.58 29.09
N HIS A 724 -3.31 12.89 29.09
CA HIS A 724 -4.35 13.89 29.28
C HIS A 724 -4.49 14.70 28.01
N TYR A 725 -5.72 14.98 27.60
CA TYR A 725 -6.02 15.56 26.30
C TYR A 725 -6.84 16.85 26.37
N ASN A 726 -6.68 17.70 25.36
CA ASN A 726 -7.58 18.81 25.06
C ASN A 726 -8.22 18.58 23.69
N GLY A 727 -9.40 17.95 23.67
CA GLY A 727 -9.94 17.35 22.45
C GLY A 727 -9.14 16.10 22.09
N ASN A 728 -8.68 16.01 20.84
CA ASN A 728 -7.76 14.93 20.41
C ASN A 728 -6.27 15.30 20.53
N ARG A 729 -5.94 16.54 20.91
CA ARG A 729 -4.56 17.01 21.12
C ARG A 729 -4.04 16.53 22.48
N LEU A 730 -2.85 15.95 22.51
CA LEU A 730 -2.21 15.55 23.78
C LEU A 730 -1.88 16.82 24.55
N ALA A 731 -2.27 16.94 25.81
CA ALA A 731 -1.90 18.07 26.65
C ALA A 731 -0.66 17.76 27.49
N ARG A 732 -0.65 16.60 28.15
CA ARG A 732 0.46 16.15 29.00
C ARG A 732 0.43 14.63 29.19
N ILE A 733 1.53 14.08 29.66
CA ILE A 733 1.66 12.69 30.11
C ILE A 733 2.16 12.72 31.55
N ASP A 734 1.57 11.92 32.43
CA ASP A 734 2.07 11.77 33.80
C ASP A 734 3.52 11.27 33.78
N ASN A 735 4.32 11.69 34.77
CA ASN A 735 5.76 11.41 34.85
C ASN A 735 6.61 12.00 33.70
N VAL A 736 6.04 12.90 32.91
CA VAL A 736 6.75 13.75 31.96
C VAL A 736 6.65 15.20 32.45
N ALA A 737 7.78 15.92 32.49
CA ALA A 737 7.85 17.23 33.11
C ALA A 737 7.20 18.36 32.29
N GLY A 738 7.15 18.25 30.97
CA GLY A 738 6.66 19.29 30.07
C GLY A 738 5.27 19.01 29.50
N ASP A 739 4.57 20.08 29.15
CA ASP A 739 3.29 20.05 28.43
C ASP A 739 3.52 20.13 26.91
N TYR A 740 2.58 19.57 26.16
CA TYR A 740 2.51 19.69 24.71
C TYR A 740 1.76 20.97 24.32
N ALA A 741 2.25 21.66 23.30
CA ALA A 741 1.60 22.83 22.71
C ALA A 741 1.41 22.66 21.21
N TYR A 742 0.37 23.27 20.66
CA TYR A 742 -0.03 23.12 19.27
C TYR A 742 -0.21 24.47 18.59
N ASP A 743 0.10 24.54 17.29
CA ASP A 743 -0.31 25.66 16.46
C ASP A 743 -1.81 25.59 16.12
N VAL A 744 -2.31 26.61 15.42
CA VAL A 744 -3.73 26.68 15.04
C VAL A 744 -4.12 25.69 13.93
N ASN A 745 -3.15 25.02 13.29
CA ASN A 745 -3.41 23.91 12.37
C ASN A 745 -3.42 22.54 13.06
N GLY A 746 -3.15 22.50 14.37
CA GLY A 746 -3.09 21.26 15.12
C GLY A 746 -1.77 20.52 14.97
N ASN A 747 -0.68 21.18 14.58
CA ASN A 747 0.65 20.60 14.64
C ASN A 747 1.25 20.78 16.03
N ALA A 748 1.89 19.75 16.61
CA ALA A 748 2.55 19.85 17.90
C ALA A 748 3.80 20.74 17.82
N ALA A 749 3.64 22.02 18.12
CA ALA A 749 4.71 23.03 18.13
C ALA A 749 5.69 22.88 19.29
N THR A 750 5.32 22.16 20.35
CA THR A 750 6.21 21.81 21.46
C THR A 750 6.03 20.36 21.87
N ASP A 751 7.14 19.63 21.96
CA ASP A 751 7.16 18.27 22.49
C ASP A 751 7.25 18.31 24.03
N GLY A 752 6.21 17.85 24.73
CA GLY A 752 6.18 17.83 26.18
C GLY A 752 7.23 16.91 26.82
N ARG A 753 7.72 15.88 26.11
CA ARG A 753 8.76 14.96 26.62
C ARG A 753 10.15 15.57 26.61
N LEU A 754 10.49 16.26 25.53
CA LEU A 754 11.85 16.74 25.27
C LEU A 754 12.00 18.27 25.44
N GLY A 755 10.88 19.00 25.54
CA GLY A 755 10.85 20.46 25.59
C GLY A 755 11.28 21.14 24.28
N HIS A 756 11.38 20.37 23.18
CA HIS A 756 11.79 20.90 21.88
C HIS A 756 10.65 21.66 21.20
N MET A 757 10.96 22.86 20.71
CA MET A 757 10.06 23.61 19.81
C MET A 757 10.26 23.14 18.37
N VAL A 758 9.16 22.80 17.69
CA VAL A 758 9.16 22.33 16.31
C VAL A 758 8.45 23.36 15.43
N GLN A 759 9.13 23.81 14.37
CA GLN A 759 8.56 24.74 13.39
C GLN A 759 8.13 23.99 12.13
N TYR A 760 6.96 24.35 11.60
CA TYR A 760 6.33 23.73 10.43
C TYR A 760 6.27 24.69 9.25
N ASN A 761 6.50 24.17 8.04
CA ASN A 761 6.37 24.91 6.80
C ASN A 761 4.88 25.01 6.39
N HIS A 762 4.58 25.64 5.25
CA HIS A 762 3.21 25.80 4.76
C HIS A 762 2.54 24.49 4.28
N LEU A 763 3.29 23.38 4.22
CA LEU A 763 2.78 22.03 3.98
C LEU A 763 2.52 21.26 5.30
N ASN A 764 2.67 21.92 6.45
CA ASN A 764 2.60 21.31 7.79
C ASN A 764 3.67 20.22 8.04
N LEU A 765 4.83 20.31 7.39
CA LEU A 765 5.99 19.43 7.61
C LEU A 765 7.02 20.09 8.53
N PRO A 766 7.62 19.36 9.49
CA PRO A 766 8.60 19.91 10.42
C PRO A 766 9.89 20.29 9.68
N PHE A 767 10.29 21.55 9.70
CA PHE A 767 11.48 22.01 8.95
C PHE A 767 12.61 22.53 9.84
N HIS A 768 12.35 22.87 11.09
CA HIS A 768 13.37 23.40 12.00
C HIS A 768 13.06 23.11 13.48
N VAL A 769 14.07 22.60 14.19
CA VAL A 769 14.04 22.38 15.65
C VAL A 769 15.26 23.11 16.25
N PRO A 770 15.08 24.37 16.72
CA PRO A 770 16.20 25.26 17.07
C PRO A 770 17.11 24.70 18.18
N SER A 771 16.54 24.07 19.21
CA SER A 771 17.28 23.55 20.36
C SER A 771 18.25 22.42 20.00
N LEU A 772 18.05 21.78 18.85
CA LEU A 772 18.89 20.69 18.36
C LEU A 772 19.78 21.13 17.18
N ASN A 773 19.66 22.39 16.71
CA ASN A 773 20.25 22.83 15.46
C ASN A 773 19.93 21.86 14.30
N LEU A 774 18.67 21.41 14.25
CA LEU A 774 18.17 20.41 13.31
C LEU A 774 17.28 21.10 12.27
N THR A 775 17.63 20.99 10.99
CA THR A 775 16.83 21.52 9.88
C THR A 775 16.57 20.45 8.83
N TYR A 776 15.36 20.46 8.30
CA TYR A 776 14.95 19.64 7.16
C TYR A 776 14.62 20.54 5.98
N THR A 777 15.12 20.19 4.79
CA THR A 777 14.76 20.86 3.54
C THR A 777 13.89 19.91 2.72
N TYR A 778 12.78 20.45 2.21
CA TYR A 778 11.82 19.73 1.39
C TYR A 778 11.74 20.36 0.00
N ASP A 779 11.32 19.58 -0.99
CA ASP A 779 10.84 20.14 -2.25
C ASP A 779 9.35 20.55 -2.14
N GLY A 780 8.85 21.24 -3.17
CA GLY A 780 7.46 21.71 -3.24
C GLY A 780 6.41 20.59 -3.29
N GLY A 781 6.83 19.34 -3.52
CA GLY A 781 5.99 18.15 -3.39
C GLY A 781 5.93 17.59 -1.96
N GLY A 782 6.67 18.18 -1.02
CA GLY A 782 6.75 17.71 0.37
C GLY A 782 7.74 16.57 0.57
N ARG A 783 8.57 16.22 -0.42
CA ARG A 783 9.62 15.20 -0.23
C ARG A 783 10.83 15.84 0.43
N ARG A 784 11.33 15.18 1.47
CA ARG A 784 12.54 15.61 2.18
C ARG A 784 13.78 15.29 1.33
N ILE A 785 14.60 16.30 1.08
CA ILE A 785 15.79 16.22 0.20
C ILE A 785 17.09 16.49 0.95
N ARG A 786 17.04 17.08 2.16
CA ARG A 786 18.21 17.34 3.00
C ARG A 786 17.85 17.32 4.48
N LYS A 787 18.75 16.78 5.31
CA LYS A 787 18.75 16.89 6.77
C LYS A 787 20.09 17.48 7.22
N ASN A 788 20.06 18.47 8.10
CA ASN A 788 21.25 18.95 8.79
C ASN A 788 21.01 18.78 10.29
N SER A 789 21.82 17.94 10.92
CA SER A 789 21.76 17.61 12.34
C SER A 789 23.03 18.15 12.99
N ASN A 790 22.93 19.33 13.62
CA ASN A 790 24.03 20.00 14.28
C ASN A 790 25.34 20.10 13.46
N GLY A 791 25.22 20.42 12.17
CA GLY A 791 26.34 20.51 11.22
C GLY A 791 26.62 19.23 10.43
N SER A 792 26.08 18.08 10.84
CA SER A 792 26.14 16.83 10.07
C SER A 792 25.04 16.81 9.01
N VAL A 793 25.43 16.98 7.74
CA VAL A 793 24.49 17.07 6.62
C VAL A 793 24.34 15.74 5.90
N ARG A 794 23.10 15.33 5.65
CA ARG A 794 22.73 14.23 4.76
C ARG A 794 21.84 14.75 3.63
N TYR A 795 22.10 14.25 2.42
CA TYR A 795 21.27 14.51 1.23
C TYR A 795 20.54 13.24 0.84
N TYR A 796 19.29 13.38 0.41
CA TYR A 796 18.39 12.29 0.06
C TYR A 796 17.98 12.43 -1.42
N ILE A 797 18.35 11.44 -2.24
CA ILE A 797 18.19 11.50 -3.69
C ILE A 797 17.58 10.19 -4.21
N ASP A 798 16.27 10.05 -4.02
CA ASP A 798 15.47 8.91 -4.51
C ASP A 798 16.13 7.56 -4.23
N GLY A 799 16.39 7.31 -2.94
CA GLY A 799 17.05 6.09 -2.46
C GLY A 799 18.58 6.16 -2.39
N ILE A 800 19.24 7.19 -2.96
CA ILE A 800 20.68 7.40 -2.77
C ILE A 800 20.89 8.38 -1.61
N GLU A 801 21.68 7.98 -0.62
CA GLU A 801 22.06 8.84 0.50
C GLU A 801 23.53 9.21 0.45
N TYR A 802 23.83 10.45 0.84
CA TYR A 802 25.19 11.00 0.84
C TYR A 802 25.70 11.26 2.25
N LYS A 803 26.99 11.01 2.44
CA LYS A 803 27.75 11.42 3.61
C LYS A 803 27.98 12.94 3.60
N PRO A 804 28.34 13.54 4.76
CA PRO A 804 28.67 14.96 4.82
C PRO A 804 29.83 15.39 3.92
N ASP A 805 30.73 14.47 3.57
CA ASP A 805 31.88 14.73 2.67
C ASP A 805 31.50 14.77 1.17
N GLY A 806 30.23 14.54 0.83
CA GLY A 806 29.74 14.55 -0.55
C GLY A 806 29.91 13.23 -1.30
N SER A 807 30.39 12.17 -0.65
CA SER A 807 30.39 10.81 -1.22
C SER A 807 29.07 10.08 -0.98
N ILE A 808 28.70 9.16 -1.88
CA ILE A 808 27.57 8.25 -1.67
C ILE A 808 27.86 7.40 -0.43
N ASP A 809 26.92 7.38 0.52
CA ASP A 809 26.92 6.46 1.65
C ASP A 809 26.42 5.09 1.18
N PHE A 810 25.19 5.05 0.67
CA PHE A 810 24.59 3.86 0.10
C PHE A 810 23.51 4.20 -0.92
N ILE A 811 23.13 3.17 -1.68
CA ILE A 811 21.98 3.16 -2.58
C ILE A 811 20.97 2.17 -2.00
N GLN A 812 19.71 2.58 -1.84
CA GLN A 812 18.63 1.68 -1.45
C GLN A 812 18.37 0.67 -2.56
N THR A 813 18.22 -0.60 -2.18
CA THR A 813 17.81 -1.67 -3.07
C THR A 813 16.41 -2.15 -2.68
N GLU A 814 15.78 -2.98 -3.52
CA GLU A 814 14.48 -3.57 -3.18
C GLU A 814 14.51 -4.36 -1.85
N GLU A 815 15.67 -4.89 -1.48
CA GLU A 815 15.83 -5.85 -0.37
C GLU A 815 16.71 -5.35 0.76
N GLY A 816 17.12 -4.07 0.73
CA GLY A 816 18.02 -3.48 1.70
C GLY A 816 18.82 -2.32 1.11
N ILE A 817 20.15 -2.42 1.15
CA ILE A 817 21.05 -1.36 0.67
C ILE A 817 22.29 -1.94 -0.03
N ALA A 818 22.82 -1.19 -0.99
CA ALA A 818 24.16 -1.34 -1.53
C ALA A 818 25.05 -0.27 -0.88
N LEU A 819 25.90 -0.67 0.06
CA LEU A 819 26.82 0.22 0.76
C LEU A 819 28.07 0.47 -0.09
N ASN A 820 28.42 1.74 -0.27
CA ASN A 820 29.66 2.15 -0.94
C ASN A 820 30.89 1.76 -0.09
N ASN A 821 31.84 1.05 -0.68
CA ASN A 821 33.06 0.59 0.00
C ASN A 821 34.37 1.21 -0.55
N GLY A 822 34.30 2.19 -1.46
CA GLY A 822 35.49 2.87 -2.00
C GLY A 822 35.41 3.11 -3.51
N SER A 823 36.55 3.01 -4.20
CA SER A 823 36.74 3.36 -5.61
C SER A 823 35.97 2.44 -6.57
N ASP A 824 34.64 2.59 -6.59
CA ASP A 824 33.64 1.98 -7.48
C ASP A 824 32.99 0.67 -7.02
N GLY A 825 33.33 0.17 -5.82
CA GLY A 825 32.76 -1.05 -5.26
C GLY A 825 31.54 -0.82 -4.37
N TYR A 826 30.59 -1.75 -4.44
CA TYR A 826 29.42 -1.80 -3.56
C TYR A 826 29.31 -3.16 -2.87
N SER A 827 28.98 -3.12 -1.58
CA SER A 827 28.66 -4.31 -0.79
C SER A 827 27.17 -4.33 -0.45
N TYR A 828 26.50 -5.43 -0.77
CA TYR A 828 25.06 -5.55 -0.56
C TYR A 828 24.73 -6.03 0.85
N ARG A 829 23.75 -5.36 1.46
CA ARG A 829 23.15 -5.72 2.73
C ARG A 829 21.66 -5.89 2.55
N TYR A 830 21.11 -6.90 3.21
CA TYR A 830 19.74 -7.36 3.03
C TYR A 830 19.00 -7.30 4.36
N ASN A 831 17.68 -7.15 4.29
CA ASN A 831 16.79 -7.14 5.44
C ASN A 831 15.82 -8.33 5.39
N LEU A 832 15.61 -8.96 6.54
CA LEU A 832 14.47 -9.85 6.79
C LEU A 832 13.50 -9.11 7.70
N SER A 833 12.25 -9.02 7.24
CA SER A 833 11.20 -8.27 7.92
C SER A 833 10.07 -9.17 8.43
N ASP A 834 9.35 -8.70 9.43
CA ASP A 834 8.07 -9.32 9.82
C ASP A 834 6.93 -8.95 8.85
N HIS A 835 5.71 -9.35 9.18
CA HIS A 835 4.53 -9.19 8.32
C HIS A 835 4.14 -7.74 8.07
N LEU A 836 4.63 -6.80 8.88
CA LEU A 836 4.42 -5.35 8.72
C LEU A 836 5.60 -4.66 8.03
N GLY A 837 6.58 -5.43 7.56
CA GLY A 837 7.80 -4.87 6.97
C GLY A 837 8.76 -4.29 8.01
N ASN A 838 8.59 -4.55 9.32
CA ASN A 838 9.57 -4.11 10.32
C ASN A 838 10.84 -4.92 10.15
N VAL A 839 11.99 -4.26 10.00
CA VAL A 839 13.28 -4.95 9.82
C VAL A 839 13.68 -5.63 11.13
N ARG A 840 13.69 -6.97 11.14
CA ARG A 840 14.05 -7.80 12.31
C ARG A 840 15.49 -8.27 12.27
N TYR A 841 16.06 -8.42 11.07
CA TYR A 841 17.41 -8.92 10.88
C TYR A 841 18.02 -8.28 9.64
N SER A 842 19.21 -7.67 9.77
CA SER A 842 19.99 -7.17 8.63
C SER A 842 21.28 -7.97 8.49
N PHE A 843 21.68 -8.29 7.27
CA PHE A 843 22.83 -9.17 7.01
C PHE A 843 23.60 -8.83 5.73
N ASP A 844 24.83 -9.32 5.64
CA ASP A 844 25.60 -9.43 4.40
C ASP A 844 26.12 -10.86 4.19
N ILE A 845 26.76 -11.08 3.04
CA ILE A 845 27.51 -12.32 2.79
C ILE A 845 29.00 -12.06 3.01
N TYR A 846 29.57 -12.78 3.97
CA TYR A 846 30.99 -12.71 4.31
C TYR A 846 31.60 -14.11 4.27
N GLY A 847 32.65 -14.30 3.46
CA GLY A 847 33.26 -15.61 3.28
C GLY A 847 32.32 -16.68 2.69
N GLY A 848 31.29 -16.26 1.94
CA GLY A 848 30.28 -17.15 1.35
C GLY A 848 29.16 -17.57 2.30
N ALA A 849 29.07 -17.00 3.51
CA ALA A 849 28.04 -17.29 4.49
C ALA A 849 27.30 -16.02 4.94
N VAL A 850 26.05 -16.20 5.39
CA VAL A 850 25.25 -15.12 5.96
C VAL A 850 25.86 -14.65 7.29
N ARG A 851 26.11 -13.36 7.40
CA ARG A 851 26.60 -12.71 8.63
C ARG A 851 25.61 -11.66 9.10
N ARG A 852 25.14 -11.80 10.34
CA ARG A 852 24.29 -10.83 11.02
C ARG A 852 25.03 -9.51 11.22
N LEU A 853 24.42 -8.42 10.79
CA LEU A 853 24.90 -7.05 11.02
C LEU A 853 24.11 -6.33 12.10
N GLN A 854 22.80 -6.57 12.16
CA GLN A 854 21.89 -5.92 13.09
C GLN A 854 20.68 -6.81 13.35
N GLN A 855 20.13 -6.76 14.56
CA GLN A 855 18.85 -7.36 14.92
C GLN A 855 18.06 -6.38 15.78
N ASP A 856 16.76 -6.31 15.55
CA ASP A 856 15.85 -5.46 16.30
C ASP A 856 14.53 -6.19 16.55
N ASP A 857 14.00 -5.98 17.74
CA ASP A 857 12.65 -6.36 18.12
C ASP A 857 11.83 -5.08 18.38
N TYR A 858 10.51 -5.15 18.22
CA TYR A 858 9.64 -3.98 18.35
C TYR A 858 8.53 -4.28 19.34
N TYR A 859 8.18 -3.27 20.15
CA TYR A 859 6.90 -3.27 20.85
C TYR A 859 5.77 -3.11 19.81
N PRO A 860 4.53 -3.51 20.12
CA PRO A 860 3.41 -3.39 19.18
C PRO A 860 3.25 -2.01 18.53
N PHE A 861 3.36 -0.91 19.30
CA PHE A 861 3.32 0.46 18.77
C PHE A 861 4.67 0.93 18.16
N GLY A 862 5.60 0.02 17.88
CA GLY A 862 6.81 0.30 17.10
C GLY A 862 7.97 0.86 17.89
N LEU A 863 7.88 0.94 19.22
CA LEU A 863 9.05 1.32 20.02
C LEU A 863 10.14 0.27 19.79
N ARG A 864 11.32 0.73 19.42
CA ARG A 864 12.44 -0.14 19.06
C ARG A 864 13.11 -0.73 20.30
N LYS A 865 13.42 -2.02 20.24
CA LYS A 865 14.34 -2.71 21.13
C LYS A 865 15.52 -3.25 20.32
N SER A 866 16.67 -2.60 20.46
CA SER A 866 17.87 -3.01 19.74
C SER A 866 18.51 -4.25 20.36
N VAL A 867 18.91 -5.21 19.52
CA VAL A 867 19.49 -6.49 19.92
C VAL A 867 20.89 -6.63 19.33
N SER A 868 21.88 -6.92 20.18
CA SER A 868 23.28 -7.07 19.80
C SER A 868 23.53 -8.36 18.97
N PRO A 869 24.47 -8.35 18.00
CA PRO A 869 25.36 -7.26 17.61
C PRO A 869 24.66 -6.21 16.76
N VAL A 870 25.04 -4.95 16.97
CA VAL A 870 24.77 -3.82 16.07
C VAL A 870 26.13 -3.42 15.51
N VAL A 871 26.53 -4.08 14.43
CA VAL A 871 27.84 -3.85 13.79
C VAL A 871 27.80 -2.60 12.92
N THR A 872 26.63 -2.29 12.35
CA THR A 872 26.33 -1.06 11.62
C THR A 872 24.92 -0.58 11.95
N THR A 873 24.61 0.68 11.65
CA THR A 873 23.29 1.27 11.94
C THR A 873 22.48 1.40 10.66
N ASN A 874 21.71 0.37 10.32
CA ASN A 874 20.55 0.55 9.45
C ASN A 874 19.53 1.45 10.17
N LYS A 875 19.13 2.54 9.52
CA LYS A 875 18.15 3.50 10.05
C LYS A 875 16.72 3.24 9.55
N TYR A 876 16.54 2.43 8.51
CA TYR A 876 15.23 2.08 7.96
C TYR A 876 14.70 0.83 8.66
N LEU A 877 13.84 1.04 9.66
CA LEU A 877 13.53 0.03 10.69
C LEU A 877 12.04 -0.31 10.74
N TYR A 878 11.28 0.30 11.66
CA TYR A 878 9.84 0.07 11.80
C TYR A 878 9.10 0.51 10.54
N ASN A 879 8.32 -0.40 9.95
CA ASN A 879 7.70 -0.29 8.61
C ASN A 879 8.65 0.20 7.50
N GLY A 880 9.95 -0.08 7.63
CA GLY A 880 10.98 0.40 6.70
C GLY A 880 11.16 1.93 6.69
N LYS A 881 10.77 2.65 7.75
CA LYS A 881 10.89 4.11 7.85
C LYS A 881 12.18 4.53 8.57
N GLU A 882 12.71 5.70 8.20
CA GLU A 882 13.97 6.19 8.77
C GLU A 882 13.77 6.68 10.22
N PHE A 883 14.52 6.06 11.12
CA PHE A 883 14.63 6.41 12.53
C PHE A 883 15.39 7.74 12.73
N GLN A 884 14.75 8.70 13.40
CA GLN A 884 15.32 9.99 13.77
C GLN A 884 15.87 9.94 15.20
N GLU A 885 17.18 9.70 15.32
CA GLU A 885 17.89 9.61 16.60
C GLU A 885 17.79 10.92 17.39
N GLU A 886 17.82 12.06 16.70
CA GLU A 886 17.77 13.40 17.28
C GLU A 886 16.43 13.72 17.95
N LEU A 887 15.37 13.02 17.55
CA LEU A 887 14.00 13.25 17.99
C LEU A 887 13.50 12.13 18.92
N ASP A 888 14.45 11.50 19.63
CA ASP A 888 14.25 10.37 20.55
C ASP A 888 13.48 9.20 19.91
N GLY A 889 13.85 8.88 18.66
CA GLY A 889 13.40 7.69 17.97
C GLY A 889 12.07 7.79 17.24
N GLN A 890 11.70 8.99 16.78
CA GLN A 890 10.60 9.17 15.83
C GLN A 890 10.92 8.58 14.46
N TYR A 891 9.89 8.22 13.71
CA TYR A 891 10.00 7.68 12.36
C TYR A 891 9.44 8.66 11.32
N ASP A 892 10.20 8.90 10.26
CA ASP A 892 9.74 9.74 9.14
C ASP A 892 8.95 8.90 8.12
N TYR A 893 7.63 9.13 8.07
CA TYR A 893 6.72 8.49 7.10
C TYR A 893 6.51 9.34 5.82
N GLY A 894 7.28 10.41 5.65
CA GLY A 894 7.18 11.36 4.55
C GLY A 894 6.14 12.44 4.81
N ALA A 895 4.86 12.05 4.86
CA ALA A 895 3.78 13.00 5.11
C ALA A 895 3.75 13.52 6.57
N ARG A 896 4.25 12.70 7.51
CA ARG A 896 4.18 12.95 8.95
C ARG A 896 5.30 12.22 9.67
N PHE A 897 5.62 12.68 10.89
CA PHE A 897 6.52 11.99 11.80
C PHE A 897 5.72 11.21 12.84
N TYR A 898 6.01 9.92 12.97
CA TYR A 898 5.40 9.03 13.94
C TYR A 898 6.26 8.96 15.21
N ASP A 899 5.65 9.10 16.39
CA ASP A 899 6.34 8.92 17.66
C ASP A 899 5.90 7.60 18.32
N PRO A 900 6.74 6.55 18.26
CA PRO A 900 6.43 5.24 18.85
C PRO A 900 6.53 5.25 20.38
N VAL A 901 7.20 6.24 20.99
CA VAL A 901 7.28 6.35 22.44
C VAL A 901 5.91 6.68 23.02
N ILE A 902 5.15 7.54 22.34
CA ILE A 902 3.78 7.91 22.72
C ILE A 902 2.68 7.23 21.89
N GLY A 903 3.05 6.45 20.88
CA GLY A 903 2.14 5.62 20.07
C GLY A 903 1.21 6.40 19.13
N ARG A 904 1.62 7.60 18.65
CA ARG A 904 0.73 8.46 17.84
C ARG A 904 1.45 9.47 16.93
N TRP A 905 0.68 10.08 16.03
CA TRP A 905 1.13 11.20 15.20
C TRP A 905 1.20 12.52 16.01
N LYS A 906 2.10 13.42 15.60
CA LYS A 906 2.24 14.77 16.18
C LYS A 906 1.49 15.86 15.40
N VAL A 907 0.91 15.51 14.26
CA VAL A 907 0.13 16.40 13.41
C VAL A 907 -1.17 15.71 13.01
N VAL A 908 -2.17 16.48 12.61
CA VAL A 908 -3.46 15.98 12.13
C VAL A 908 -3.26 15.10 10.89
N ASP A 909 -3.92 13.95 10.86
CA ASP A 909 -3.95 13.08 9.69
C ASP A 909 -4.65 13.77 8.50
N PRO A 910 -4.00 13.90 7.32
CA PRO A 910 -4.67 14.37 6.10
C PRO A 910 -5.93 13.55 5.73
N LEU A 911 -6.04 12.31 6.21
CA LEU A 911 -7.17 11.41 6.01
C LEU A 911 -8.12 11.32 7.22
N ALA A 912 -8.03 12.23 8.20
CA ALA A 912 -8.87 12.20 9.40
C ALA A 912 -10.38 12.21 9.11
N GLU A 913 -10.81 12.79 7.99
CA GLU A 913 -12.21 12.84 7.55
C GLU A 913 -12.73 11.48 7.03
N ASN A 914 -11.84 10.51 6.77
CA ASN A 914 -12.25 9.13 6.44
C ASN A 914 -12.58 8.31 7.70
N HIS A 915 -12.22 8.81 8.88
CA HIS A 915 -12.31 8.08 10.15
C HIS A 915 -12.87 8.93 11.29
N HIS A 916 -14.01 9.59 11.07
CA HIS A 916 -14.65 10.52 12.02
C HIS A 916 -14.85 9.99 13.46
N GLY A 917 -14.95 8.66 13.64
CA GLY A 917 -15.13 8.03 14.95
C GLY A 917 -13.83 7.80 15.74
N VAL A 918 -12.68 8.15 15.16
CA VAL A 918 -11.34 7.94 15.74
C VAL A 918 -10.59 9.27 15.77
N SER A 919 -9.70 9.43 16.75
CA SER A 919 -8.83 10.59 16.89
C SER A 919 -8.06 10.91 15.60
N CYS A 920 -8.01 12.19 15.24
CA CYS A 920 -7.28 12.69 14.07
C CYS A 920 -5.74 12.58 14.18
N TYR A 921 -5.23 12.04 15.28
CA TYR A 921 -3.80 11.77 15.52
C TYR A 921 -3.51 10.28 15.76
N ALA A 922 -4.52 9.41 15.68
CA ALA A 922 -4.35 7.98 15.94
C ALA A 922 -3.42 7.33 14.91
N TYR A 923 -2.54 6.46 15.39
CA TYR A 923 -1.73 5.62 14.52
C TYR A 923 -2.57 4.41 14.08
N VAL A 924 -2.73 4.23 12.76
CA VAL A 924 -3.24 3.01 12.09
C VAL A 924 -4.51 2.41 12.72
N LEU A 925 -5.49 3.26 13.01
CA LEU A 925 -6.77 2.88 13.64
C LEU A 925 -6.59 2.10 14.96
N ILE A 926 -5.45 2.31 15.64
CA ILE A 926 -5.15 1.76 16.97
C ILE A 926 -4.99 0.22 16.92
N ASN A 927 -4.68 -0.32 15.75
CA ASN A 927 -4.38 -1.74 15.56
C ASN A 927 -3.07 -1.90 14.77
N PRO A 928 -1.92 -1.61 15.40
CA PRO A 928 -0.62 -1.62 14.73
C PRO A 928 -0.13 -3.03 14.37
N MET A 929 -0.85 -4.08 14.79
CA MET A 929 -0.52 -5.45 14.40
C MET A 929 -1.13 -5.85 13.05
N ASN A 930 -2.11 -5.09 12.55
CA ASN A 930 -2.86 -5.42 11.34
C ASN A 930 -2.80 -4.32 10.25
N PHE A 931 -2.50 -3.08 10.61
CA PHE A 931 -2.52 -1.92 9.71
C PHE A 931 -1.20 -1.12 9.71
N ILE A 932 -0.89 -0.44 8.60
CA ILE A 932 0.24 0.51 8.40
C ILE A 932 -0.26 1.76 7.69
#